data_AF-A0A845XVI4-F1
#
_entry.id   AF-A0A845XVI4-F1
#
_cell.length_a   1.000
_cell.length_b   1.000
_cell.length_c   1.000
_cell.angle_alpha   90.00
_cell.angle_beta   90.00
_cell.angle_gamma   90.00
#
_symmetry.space_group_name_H-M   'P 1'
#
loop_
_entity.id
_entity.type
_entity.pdbx_description
1 polymer ?
#
loop_
_entity_poly.entity_id
_entity_poly.type
_entity_poly.pdbx_seq_one_letter_code
_entity_poly.pdbx_strand_id
1 'polypeptide(L)'
;METAAGSITTGNFDAGTVSVEGDAGDGGIIALAAFHGTITTGNLKSEAGSNNGNAGDGGEITLEARDNITTGDLNSRSFGSLVGNGGNINLTSTAESITTGSISSGGSFDFGGFGNSLIGEGNRGNVTLDAYRDLILSPLIDASGSGPGGNITLTSRTGEVSLKDGLINSNGFGNGSGGKIKIEGQSVSIINTDLTTRSSGNGNGGSVILTTPGSVSLDSSRITTSLEPGAIGQGGDIRIEGGSVSLSDFTIDTATFGQGNAGKVSIKAEDFVSLISSAVFSITAGEGNAGSVTLEAGGNVWLKNSSNISTAVDFGAVGNGGNVAINAYSLLITDGSQLQALTLGTGDLTNDTGNSGNISINVLDSVTVSGVGSDGFLSGIFTSSEAANSGQGGNIELNADHLLVSNGAVFSAQTFSTFDGGDITVLVSTLEFRNGGQFLTSTFSSGKAGNIIVTASDKVTITGSDPNFAQRVNPTPLLRNDIDVSRPTILFEAEPNNSITQAQELDSSFSINSPDAANPLVEFSTRIPYVSVWGTGSEPATSDYYSFEVGTAGTRAIIDIDTFGNSPNLDTVVRLFDSEGNLLASNQDAPASLGAFGSQGNNDSYLRHVITLPGTYFIQVTQSGSVGISDSQAYNLQVSLDTPKVVASVVNAGSASGMFAKTQGTGTGGNINLSTTNLDLSDEAEISAQALGQGNAGNITIEALELFSATDGNIITSTTQSAGGEIKIIAKDIRLRGDSDITTSVFSGADNGGNITITTDSLIAFADSDILAFARDGRGGDITFKTPIFFGFAFRPAPPGTDPATLDNNNRVDINASGATDGVIQGLPNLDFIENSLTELPDNLIDTDNLLANSCIVRTSEQEGQFIITGGGNLPTRPGDASVSRYPTGEVRTVPSQSASRPWQKGDPIVEATGVYQLPNGRLVMGRECS
;
A
#
# COMPACT_ATOMS: atom_id res chain seq x y z
N MET A 1 12.57 -53.99 -5.48
CA MET A 1 12.64 -53.84 -4.01
C MET A 1 13.99 -54.33 -3.54
N GLU A 2 14.85 -53.42 -3.10
CA GLU A 2 16.15 -53.74 -2.51
C GLU A 2 16.14 -53.33 -1.03
N THR A 3 16.51 -54.24 -0.13
CA THR A 3 16.54 -53.99 1.31
C THR A 3 17.96 -54.23 1.83
N ALA A 4 18.53 -53.24 2.51
CA ALA A 4 19.86 -53.31 3.07
C ALA A 4 19.85 -53.01 4.58
N ALA A 5 20.70 -53.73 5.31
CA ALA A 5 20.92 -53.45 6.73
C ALA A 5 21.80 -52.21 6.96
N GLY A 6 22.56 -51.77 5.94
CA GLY A 6 23.41 -50.56 5.94
C GLY A 6 23.01 -49.58 4.83
N SER A 7 23.95 -48.78 4.32
CA SER A 7 23.68 -47.80 3.26
C SER A 7 23.49 -48.42 1.87
N ILE A 8 22.69 -47.77 1.03
CA ILE A 8 22.48 -48.09 -0.38
C ILE A 8 23.09 -46.97 -1.22
N THR A 9 23.93 -47.32 -2.19
CA THR A 9 24.48 -46.37 -3.18
C THR A 9 24.30 -46.92 -4.58
N THR A 10 23.60 -46.19 -5.44
CA THR A 10 23.31 -46.59 -6.83
C THR A 10 23.59 -45.46 -7.82
N GLY A 11 23.76 -45.80 -9.10
CA GLY A 11 23.78 -44.84 -10.20
C GLY A 11 22.36 -44.45 -10.62
N ASN A 12 22.13 -44.27 -11.91
CA ASN A 12 20.77 -44.08 -12.44
C ASN A 12 20.02 -45.41 -12.46
N PHE A 13 18.72 -45.39 -12.15
CA PHE A 13 17.84 -46.56 -12.23
C PHE A 13 16.65 -46.23 -13.12
N ASP A 14 16.43 -47.04 -14.16
CA ASP A 14 15.32 -46.89 -15.10
C ASP A 14 14.43 -48.15 -15.07
N ALA A 15 13.19 -47.95 -14.65
CA ALA A 15 12.11 -48.91 -14.62
C ALA A 15 10.91 -48.44 -15.46
N GLY A 16 11.11 -47.46 -16.34
CA GLY A 16 10.04 -46.90 -17.17
C GLY A 16 9.68 -47.74 -18.40
N THR A 17 8.53 -47.41 -18.98
CA THR A 17 8.02 -47.95 -20.25
C THR A 17 7.90 -46.82 -21.26
N VAL A 18 8.52 -46.94 -22.43
CA VAL A 18 8.44 -45.93 -23.49
C VAL A 18 8.11 -46.58 -24.83
N SER A 19 7.12 -46.02 -25.54
CA SER A 19 6.71 -46.43 -26.88
C SER A 19 6.84 -45.25 -27.87
N VAL A 20 7.38 -45.52 -29.06
CA VAL A 20 7.46 -44.51 -30.14
C VAL A 20 6.20 -44.56 -31.03
N GLU A 21 5.68 -45.76 -31.29
CA GLU A 21 4.44 -46.01 -32.03
C GLU A 21 3.61 -47.08 -31.29
N GLY A 22 2.38 -46.74 -30.88
CA GLY A 22 1.48 -47.63 -30.12
C GLY A 22 1.51 -47.39 -28.61
N ASP A 23 0.75 -48.19 -27.85
CA ASP A 23 0.53 -47.95 -26.41
C ASP A 23 1.71 -48.41 -25.54
N ALA A 24 2.07 -47.63 -24.53
CA ALA A 24 3.02 -48.01 -23.49
C ALA A 24 2.29 -48.64 -22.29
N GLY A 25 2.93 -49.63 -21.65
CA GLY A 25 2.44 -50.20 -20.38
C GLY A 25 2.75 -49.31 -19.18
N ASP A 26 2.49 -49.80 -17.98
CA ASP A 26 2.77 -49.07 -16.73
C ASP A 26 4.27 -49.01 -16.40
N GLY A 27 4.69 -47.94 -15.74
CA GLY A 27 6.02 -47.81 -15.16
C GLY A 27 6.23 -48.80 -13.99
N GLY A 28 7.47 -49.26 -13.82
CA GLY A 28 7.82 -50.24 -12.79
C GLY A 28 8.16 -49.62 -11.43
N ILE A 29 7.68 -50.23 -10.35
CA ILE A 29 7.91 -49.73 -8.98
C ILE A 29 9.40 -49.72 -8.61
N ILE A 30 9.89 -48.58 -8.13
CA ILE A 30 11.21 -48.42 -7.51
C ILE A 30 11.03 -48.34 -5.99
N ALA A 31 11.57 -49.32 -5.26
CA ALA A 31 11.50 -49.33 -3.79
C ALA A 31 12.87 -49.69 -3.18
N LEU A 32 13.46 -48.77 -2.41
CA LEU A 32 14.74 -48.95 -1.71
C LEU A 32 14.56 -48.68 -0.21
N ALA A 33 15.08 -49.58 0.64
CA ALA A 33 15.02 -49.43 2.08
C ALA A 33 16.38 -49.68 2.76
N ALA A 34 16.89 -48.69 3.50
CA ALA A 34 18.14 -48.71 4.24
C ALA A 34 17.91 -48.49 5.75
N PHE A 35 17.60 -49.56 6.48
CA PHE A 35 17.12 -49.48 7.88
C PHE A 35 18.15 -48.97 8.91
N HIS A 36 19.44 -48.97 8.59
CA HIS A 36 20.49 -48.40 9.46
C HIS A 36 21.55 -47.63 8.68
N GLY A 37 21.16 -46.99 7.57
CA GLY A 37 22.11 -46.25 6.75
C GLY A 37 21.45 -45.16 5.89
N THR A 38 22.24 -44.66 4.95
CA THR A 38 21.89 -43.60 3.98
C THR A 38 21.48 -44.22 2.65
N ILE A 39 20.62 -43.54 1.89
CA ILE A 39 20.38 -43.83 0.47
C ILE A 39 21.03 -42.73 -0.38
N THR A 40 21.87 -43.11 -1.35
CA THR A 40 22.44 -42.19 -2.34
C THR A 40 22.22 -42.75 -3.75
N THR A 41 21.50 -42.03 -4.61
CA THR A 41 21.20 -42.48 -5.99
C THR A 41 21.52 -41.41 -7.02
N GLY A 42 21.72 -41.83 -8.28
CA GLY A 42 21.57 -40.94 -9.43
C GLY A 42 20.10 -40.65 -9.72
N ASN A 43 19.75 -40.50 -11.00
CA ASN A 43 18.37 -40.27 -11.44
C ASN A 43 17.55 -41.57 -11.33
N LEU A 44 16.34 -41.48 -10.78
CA LEU A 44 15.38 -42.59 -10.69
C LEU A 44 14.22 -42.33 -11.65
N LYS A 45 14.00 -43.24 -12.59
CA LYS A 45 13.04 -43.09 -13.68
C LYS A 45 12.09 -44.28 -13.69
N SER A 46 10.81 -43.99 -13.57
CA SER A 46 9.69 -44.92 -13.42
C SER A 46 8.48 -44.41 -14.23
N GLU A 47 8.76 -43.79 -15.38
CA GLU A 47 7.74 -43.15 -16.21
C GLU A 47 7.03 -44.14 -17.14
N ALA A 48 5.82 -43.81 -17.57
CA ALA A 48 5.09 -44.49 -18.64
C ALA A 48 4.83 -43.51 -19.79
N GLY A 49 5.25 -43.82 -21.01
CA GLY A 49 5.35 -42.84 -22.08
C GLY A 49 5.05 -43.36 -23.47
N SER A 50 4.22 -42.67 -24.26
CA SER A 50 4.07 -42.94 -25.69
C SER A 50 4.01 -41.66 -26.54
N ASN A 51 4.81 -41.58 -27.61
CA ASN A 51 4.84 -40.40 -28.49
C ASN A 51 3.61 -40.31 -29.42
N ASN A 52 3.10 -41.46 -29.89
CA ASN A 52 2.02 -41.55 -30.88
C ASN A 52 0.93 -42.58 -30.46
N GLY A 53 0.77 -42.80 -29.16
CA GLY A 53 -0.18 -43.76 -28.58
C GLY A 53 -0.53 -43.43 -27.14
N ASN A 54 -1.22 -44.34 -26.46
CA ASN A 54 -1.62 -44.16 -25.07
C ASN A 54 -0.49 -44.56 -24.11
N ALA A 55 -0.51 -44.03 -22.88
CA ALA A 55 0.41 -44.44 -21.84
C ALA A 55 -0.33 -45.07 -20.66
N GLY A 56 0.30 -46.07 -20.03
CA GLY A 56 -0.12 -46.61 -18.74
C GLY A 56 0.19 -45.66 -17.58
N ASP A 57 0.06 -46.18 -16.37
CA ASP A 57 0.31 -45.42 -15.14
C ASP A 57 1.82 -45.32 -14.86
N GLY A 58 2.30 -44.18 -14.38
CA GLY A 58 3.65 -44.03 -13.86
C GLY A 58 3.87 -44.91 -12.62
N GLY A 59 5.06 -45.48 -12.48
CA GLY A 59 5.36 -46.42 -11.39
C GLY A 59 5.82 -45.70 -10.12
N GLU A 60 5.36 -46.16 -8.96
CA GLU A 60 5.70 -45.58 -7.65
C GLU A 60 7.21 -45.61 -7.34
N ILE A 61 7.73 -44.52 -6.76
CA ILE A 61 9.09 -44.42 -6.22
C ILE A 61 9.00 -44.27 -4.70
N THR A 62 9.51 -45.24 -3.94
CA THR A 62 9.54 -45.20 -2.48
C THR A 62 10.95 -45.41 -1.94
N LEU A 63 11.47 -44.45 -1.17
CA LEU A 63 12.77 -44.53 -0.51
C LEU A 63 12.63 -44.35 1.00
N GLU A 64 13.12 -45.32 1.77
CA GLU A 64 13.10 -45.28 3.24
C GLU A 64 14.52 -45.44 3.78
N ALA A 65 15.03 -44.44 4.50
CA ALA A 65 16.36 -44.48 5.12
C ALA A 65 16.30 -44.11 6.60
N ARG A 66 17.22 -44.68 7.39
CA ARG A 66 17.45 -44.18 8.74
C ARG A 66 18.11 -42.80 8.69
N ASP A 67 19.21 -42.69 7.96
CA ASP A 67 20.02 -41.48 7.86
C ASP A 67 19.61 -40.69 6.60
N ASN A 68 20.56 -40.08 5.87
CA ASN A 68 20.23 -39.20 4.75
C ASN A 68 19.59 -39.93 3.55
N ILE A 69 18.83 -39.18 2.75
CA ILE A 69 18.48 -39.56 1.38
C ILE A 69 19.02 -38.48 0.44
N THR A 70 19.82 -38.88 -0.55
CA THR A 70 20.35 -38.00 -1.60
C THR A 70 20.08 -38.61 -2.96
N THR A 71 19.37 -37.92 -3.84
CA THR A 71 19.06 -38.42 -5.19
C THR A 71 19.38 -37.41 -6.28
N GLY A 72 19.56 -37.87 -7.51
CA GLY A 72 19.35 -37.04 -8.70
C GLY A 72 17.86 -36.78 -8.94
N ASP A 73 17.46 -36.65 -10.21
CA ASP A 73 16.06 -36.43 -10.58
C ASP A 73 15.18 -37.67 -10.33
N LEU A 74 13.94 -37.46 -9.90
CA LEU A 74 12.93 -38.48 -9.63
C LEU A 74 11.76 -38.31 -10.60
N ASN A 75 11.57 -39.26 -11.51
CA ASN A 75 10.56 -39.20 -12.55
C ASN A 75 9.62 -40.39 -12.46
N SER A 76 8.34 -40.14 -12.13
CA SER A 76 7.26 -41.11 -12.00
C SER A 76 6.05 -40.71 -12.87
N ARG A 77 6.30 -39.91 -13.91
CA ARG A 77 5.26 -39.31 -14.76
C ARG A 77 4.61 -40.29 -15.75
N SER A 78 3.43 -39.94 -16.25
CA SER A 78 2.80 -40.57 -17.43
C SER A 78 2.68 -39.56 -18.58
N PHE A 79 2.96 -39.94 -19.83
CA PHE A 79 2.83 -39.04 -21.00
C PHE A 79 2.37 -39.77 -22.27
N GLY A 80 1.38 -39.24 -23.00
CA GLY A 80 0.91 -39.77 -24.28
C GLY A 80 -0.41 -39.18 -24.78
N SER A 81 -0.98 -39.74 -25.86
CA SER A 81 -2.27 -39.29 -26.45
C SER A 81 -3.48 -39.52 -25.54
N LEU A 82 -3.41 -40.54 -24.69
CA LEU A 82 -4.29 -40.74 -23.54
C LEU A 82 -3.37 -41.09 -22.38
N VAL A 83 -3.38 -40.27 -21.34
CA VAL A 83 -2.47 -40.38 -20.20
C VAL A 83 -3.06 -41.27 -19.10
N GLY A 84 -2.25 -42.21 -18.60
CA GLY A 84 -2.50 -42.90 -17.35
C GLY A 84 -2.21 -42.00 -16.15
N ASN A 85 -2.34 -42.55 -14.95
CA ASN A 85 -2.08 -41.82 -13.72
C ASN A 85 -0.58 -41.58 -13.51
N GLY A 86 -0.20 -40.44 -12.92
CA GLY A 86 1.16 -40.26 -12.41
C GLY A 86 1.41 -41.17 -11.19
N GLY A 87 2.64 -41.65 -11.01
CA GLY A 87 3.01 -42.48 -9.87
C GLY A 87 3.45 -41.65 -8.65
N ASN A 88 3.17 -42.17 -7.46
CA ASN A 88 3.54 -41.49 -6.21
C ASN A 88 5.05 -41.51 -5.99
N ILE A 89 5.57 -40.45 -5.36
CA ILE A 89 6.97 -40.34 -4.95
C ILE A 89 6.99 -40.10 -3.44
N ASN A 90 7.47 -41.09 -2.69
CA ASN A 90 7.45 -41.12 -1.23
C ASN A 90 8.88 -41.30 -0.68
N LEU A 91 9.42 -40.30 0.01
CA LEU A 91 10.75 -40.36 0.62
C LEU A 91 10.64 -40.12 2.13
N THR A 92 11.29 -40.98 2.92
CA THR A 92 11.29 -40.86 4.38
C THR A 92 12.69 -41.07 4.95
N SER A 93 13.22 -40.03 5.61
CA SER A 93 14.41 -40.12 6.46
C SER A 93 13.99 -40.01 7.92
N THR A 94 14.31 -41.03 8.72
CA THR A 94 13.85 -41.08 10.12
C THR A 94 14.78 -40.42 11.14
N ALA A 95 16.01 -40.05 10.75
CA ALA A 95 16.99 -39.42 11.64
C ALA A 95 17.75 -38.23 11.04
N GLU A 96 17.78 -38.05 9.72
CA GLU A 96 18.57 -37.01 9.06
C GLU A 96 17.78 -36.27 7.97
N SER A 97 18.48 -35.77 6.94
CA SER A 97 17.96 -34.85 5.92
C SER A 97 17.62 -35.56 4.60
N ILE A 98 16.82 -34.90 3.79
CA ILE A 98 16.52 -35.31 2.39
C ILE A 98 17.02 -34.20 1.44
N THR A 99 17.69 -34.61 0.36
CA THR A 99 18.12 -33.74 -0.74
C THR A 99 17.87 -34.46 -2.05
N THR A 100 17.22 -33.79 -3.02
CA THR A 100 16.88 -34.40 -4.32
C THR A 100 17.20 -33.47 -5.47
N GLY A 101 17.37 -34.05 -6.66
CA GLY A 101 17.15 -33.38 -7.94
C GLY A 101 15.66 -33.11 -8.20
N SER A 102 15.32 -32.79 -9.45
CA SER A 102 13.94 -32.45 -9.85
C SER A 102 12.99 -33.61 -9.59
N ILE A 103 11.76 -33.33 -9.21
CA ILE A 103 10.74 -34.34 -8.94
C ILE A 103 9.59 -34.14 -9.92
N SER A 104 9.24 -35.17 -10.68
CA SER A 104 8.08 -35.16 -11.58
C SER A 104 7.20 -36.38 -11.30
N SER A 105 5.99 -36.14 -10.81
CA SER A 105 4.92 -37.14 -10.63
C SER A 105 3.67 -36.81 -11.47
N GLY A 106 3.80 -35.84 -12.38
CA GLY A 106 2.71 -35.34 -13.21
C GLY A 106 2.26 -36.29 -14.33
N GLY A 107 1.13 -35.95 -14.94
CA GLY A 107 0.64 -36.58 -16.17
C GLY A 107 0.60 -35.55 -17.29
N SER A 108 1.49 -35.67 -18.28
CA SER A 108 1.68 -34.66 -19.34
C SER A 108 0.93 -35.05 -20.63
N PHE A 109 0.11 -34.14 -21.17
CA PHE A 109 -0.26 -34.18 -22.58
C PHE A 109 0.86 -33.48 -23.36
N ASP A 110 1.49 -34.18 -24.30
CA ASP A 110 2.41 -33.58 -25.25
C ASP A 110 1.78 -33.68 -26.63
N PHE A 111 1.26 -32.57 -27.19
CA PHE A 111 1.00 -32.47 -28.64
C PHE A 111 1.09 -31.01 -29.11
N GLY A 112 2.17 -30.70 -29.82
CA GLY A 112 2.18 -29.63 -30.80
C GLY A 112 1.08 -29.87 -31.85
N GLY A 113 0.16 -28.92 -31.98
CA GLY A 113 -0.73 -28.80 -33.13
C GLY A 113 -2.17 -29.35 -32.99
N PHE A 114 -3.08 -28.39 -32.79
CA PHE A 114 -4.49 -28.36 -33.24
C PHE A 114 -5.53 -29.34 -32.65
N GLY A 115 -6.42 -28.78 -31.81
CA GLY A 115 -7.88 -28.91 -32.01
C GLY A 115 -8.62 -29.95 -31.18
N ASN A 116 -9.27 -29.48 -30.12
CA ASN A 116 -10.54 -29.96 -29.53
C ASN A 116 -10.81 -31.48 -29.50
N SER A 117 -10.45 -32.15 -28.40
CA SER A 117 -11.30 -33.09 -27.66
C SER A 117 -10.51 -33.76 -26.51
N LEU A 118 -10.78 -33.37 -25.26
CA LEU A 118 -10.31 -34.03 -24.04
C LEU A 118 -10.98 -35.42 -23.91
N ILE A 119 -10.23 -36.52 -24.08
CA ILE A 119 -10.77 -37.89 -23.92
C ILE A 119 -10.00 -38.78 -22.93
N GLY A 120 -9.11 -38.23 -22.11
CA GLY A 120 -8.58 -38.96 -20.94
C GLY A 120 -8.01 -38.03 -19.87
N GLU A 121 -8.63 -38.00 -18.68
CA GLU A 121 -8.12 -37.31 -17.50
C GLU A 121 -7.49 -38.35 -16.55
N GLY A 122 -6.17 -38.47 -16.57
CA GLY A 122 -5.42 -39.27 -15.58
C GLY A 122 -5.28 -38.52 -14.24
N ASN A 123 -5.42 -39.22 -13.12
CA ASN A 123 -5.12 -38.71 -11.78
C ASN A 123 -3.60 -38.64 -11.56
N ARG A 124 -3.14 -37.86 -10.58
CA ARG A 124 -1.70 -37.61 -10.42
C ARG A 124 -1.08 -38.28 -9.22
N GLY A 125 0.22 -38.52 -9.35
CA GLY A 125 1.05 -38.99 -8.27
C GLY A 125 1.27 -37.88 -7.24
N ASN A 126 1.08 -38.21 -5.98
CA ASN A 126 1.44 -37.33 -4.87
C ASN A 126 2.95 -37.37 -4.64
N VAL A 127 3.50 -36.26 -4.19
CA VAL A 127 4.89 -36.15 -3.73
C VAL A 127 4.86 -35.97 -2.22
N THR A 128 5.48 -36.89 -1.48
CA THR A 128 5.60 -36.82 -0.02
C THR A 128 7.05 -36.96 0.38
N LEU A 129 7.64 -35.91 0.94
CA LEU A 129 8.99 -35.91 1.49
C LEU A 129 8.90 -35.66 3.00
N ASP A 130 9.36 -36.61 3.81
CA ASP A 130 9.36 -36.55 5.27
C ASP A 130 10.79 -36.74 5.81
N ALA A 131 11.45 -35.62 6.12
CA ALA A 131 12.78 -35.57 6.69
C ALA A 131 12.71 -35.34 8.20
N TYR A 132 13.59 -36.00 8.97
CA TYR A 132 13.68 -35.75 10.40
C TYR A 132 14.37 -34.41 10.69
N ARG A 133 15.48 -34.13 9.99
CA ARG A 133 16.19 -32.84 10.02
C ARG A 133 15.78 -31.97 8.83
N ASP A 134 16.72 -31.56 7.99
CA ASP A 134 16.46 -30.52 6.99
C ASP A 134 15.92 -31.13 5.69
N LEU A 135 15.07 -30.38 4.99
CA LEU A 135 14.63 -30.67 3.64
C LEU A 135 15.12 -29.55 2.73
N ILE A 136 16.12 -29.86 1.91
CA ILE A 136 16.78 -28.88 1.04
C ILE A 136 16.48 -29.26 -0.41
N LEU A 137 15.72 -28.41 -1.08
CA LEU A 137 15.29 -28.63 -2.45
C LEU A 137 15.66 -27.39 -3.28
N SER A 138 16.53 -27.62 -4.26
CA SER A 138 16.93 -26.65 -5.28
C SER A 138 16.27 -26.80 -6.66
N PRO A 139 15.46 -27.84 -6.98
CA PRO A 139 14.86 -27.97 -8.31
C PRO A 139 13.33 -27.98 -8.32
N LEU A 140 12.79 -28.07 -9.55
CA LEU A 140 11.37 -28.25 -9.89
C LEU A 140 10.73 -29.44 -9.14
N ILE A 141 9.57 -29.25 -8.53
CA ILE A 141 8.63 -30.31 -8.12
C ILE A 141 7.35 -30.15 -8.92
N ASP A 142 7.05 -31.10 -9.78
CA ASP A 142 5.88 -31.06 -10.64
C ASP A 142 4.95 -32.25 -10.41
N ALA A 143 3.81 -31.96 -9.79
CA ALA A 143 2.67 -32.85 -9.62
C ALA A 143 1.43 -32.29 -10.37
N SER A 144 1.64 -31.57 -11.48
CA SER A 144 0.59 -31.00 -12.35
C SER A 144 0.16 -31.93 -13.48
N GLY A 145 -0.86 -31.52 -14.25
CA GLY A 145 -1.36 -32.28 -15.40
C GLY A 145 -2.85 -32.14 -15.72
N SER A 146 -3.37 -33.07 -16.51
CA SER A 146 -4.62 -32.93 -17.28
C SER A 146 -5.99 -33.15 -16.60
N GLY A 147 -6.10 -33.94 -15.52
CA GLY A 147 -7.19 -33.98 -14.52
C GLY A 147 -6.86 -33.25 -13.20
N PRO A 148 -7.17 -33.79 -11.99
CA PRO A 148 -6.81 -33.15 -10.70
C PRO A 148 -5.32 -33.16 -10.34
N GLY A 149 -4.83 -32.06 -9.75
CA GLY A 149 -3.46 -31.88 -9.25
C GLY A 149 -3.07 -32.89 -8.18
N GLY A 150 -1.83 -33.40 -8.21
CA GLY A 150 -1.31 -34.31 -7.17
C GLY A 150 -0.86 -33.52 -5.95
N ASN A 151 -1.11 -34.01 -4.74
CA ASN A 151 -0.71 -33.28 -3.54
C ASN A 151 0.80 -33.35 -3.33
N ILE A 152 1.37 -32.24 -2.87
CA ILE A 152 2.78 -32.12 -2.50
C ILE A 152 2.83 -31.86 -0.99
N THR A 153 3.46 -32.76 -0.24
CA THR A 153 3.67 -32.63 1.20
C THR A 153 5.15 -32.66 1.52
N LEU A 154 5.66 -31.56 2.04
CA LEU A 154 7.06 -31.37 2.40
C LEU A 154 7.14 -31.20 3.91
N THR A 155 7.78 -32.15 4.59
CA THR A 155 7.88 -32.15 6.06
C THR A 155 9.33 -32.22 6.50
N SER A 156 9.70 -31.31 7.38
CA SER A 156 10.88 -31.36 8.23
C SER A 156 10.42 -31.41 9.69
N ARG A 157 10.74 -32.49 10.41
CA ARG A 157 10.20 -32.68 11.78
C ARG A 157 10.90 -31.81 12.82
N THR A 158 12.19 -31.51 12.64
CA THR A 158 13.02 -30.79 13.61
C THR A 158 13.87 -29.67 13.00
N GLY A 159 13.90 -29.56 11.67
CA GLY A 159 14.78 -28.65 10.94
C GLY A 159 14.03 -27.70 10.01
N GLU A 160 14.75 -27.17 9.04
CA GLU A 160 14.21 -26.22 8.06
C GLU A 160 13.71 -26.93 6.80
N VAL A 161 12.61 -26.42 6.22
CA VAL A 161 12.31 -26.64 4.80
C VAL A 161 12.81 -25.44 4.02
N SER A 162 13.86 -25.64 3.21
CA SER A 162 14.49 -24.60 2.40
C SER A 162 14.28 -24.89 0.91
N LEU A 163 13.52 -24.00 0.25
CA LEU A 163 13.23 -24.02 -1.18
C LEU A 163 13.91 -22.84 -1.86
N LYS A 164 14.76 -23.12 -2.87
CA LYS A 164 15.54 -22.09 -3.56
C LYS A 164 15.57 -22.30 -5.06
N ASP A 165 15.42 -21.21 -5.81
CA ASP A 165 15.63 -21.15 -7.26
C ASP A 165 14.81 -22.19 -8.05
N GLY A 166 13.54 -22.38 -7.69
CA GLY A 166 12.73 -23.48 -8.19
C GLY A 166 11.27 -23.16 -8.51
N LEU A 167 10.51 -24.21 -8.80
CA LEU A 167 9.07 -24.16 -9.07
C LEU A 167 8.39 -25.39 -8.46
N ILE A 168 7.29 -25.20 -7.75
CA ILE A 168 6.52 -26.27 -7.11
C ILE A 168 5.08 -26.20 -7.63
N ASN A 169 4.72 -27.14 -8.50
CA ASN A 169 3.46 -27.12 -9.24
C ASN A 169 2.57 -28.29 -8.85
N SER A 170 1.32 -27.99 -8.57
CA SER A 170 0.23 -28.94 -8.36
C SER A 170 -1.03 -28.45 -9.10
N ASN A 171 -0.84 -27.95 -10.32
CA ASN A 171 -1.93 -27.38 -11.13
C ASN A 171 -2.89 -28.47 -11.63
N GLY A 172 -4.17 -28.13 -11.72
CA GLY A 172 -5.21 -28.88 -12.43
C GLY A 172 -5.48 -28.27 -13.80
N PHE A 173 -5.38 -29.05 -14.87
CA PHE A 173 -5.84 -28.63 -16.19
C PHE A 173 -7.17 -29.32 -16.53
N GLY A 174 -7.85 -28.91 -17.60
CA GLY A 174 -9.13 -29.51 -18.00
C GLY A 174 -10.22 -29.34 -16.93
N ASN A 175 -10.98 -30.38 -16.60
CA ASN A 175 -11.97 -30.29 -15.52
C ASN A 175 -11.39 -30.52 -14.11
N GLY A 176 -10.07 -30.70 -14.00
CA GLY A 176 -9.40 -31.04 -12.76
C GLY A 176 -9.18 -29.86 -11.83
N SER A 177 -9.37 -30.08 -10.52
CA SER A 177 -8.99 -29.09 -9.51
C SER A 177 -7.48 -29.07 -9.26
N GLY A 178 -6.93 -27.94 -8.86
CA GLY A 178 -5.57 -27.86 -8.34
C GLY A 178 -5.41 -28.71 -7.08
N GLY A 179 -4.23 -29.29 -6.88
CA GLY A 179 -3.93 -30.09 -5.69
C GLY A 179 -3.48 -29.24 -4.52
N LYS A 180 -3.09 -29.89 -3.42
CA LYS A 180 -2.65 -29.21 -2.20
C LYS A 180 -1.13 -29.22 -2.08
N ILE A 181 -0.55 -28.06 -1.81
CA ILE A 181 0.84 -27.93 -1.35
C ILE A 181 0.82 -27.69 0.16
N LYS A 182 1.46 -28.59 0.92
CA LYS A 182 1.59 -28.49 2.37
C LYS A 182 3.08 -28.51 2.74
N ILE A 183 3.53 -27.49 3.46
CA ILE A 183 4.91 -27.39 3.92
C ILE A 183 4.93 -27.20 5.44
N GLU A 184 5.61 -28.12 6.12
CA GLU A 184 5.74 -28.13 7.57
C GLU A 184 7.22 -28.27 7.96
N GLY A 185 7.69 -27.42 8.86
CA GLY A 185 9.09 -27.36 9.30
C GLY A 185 9.22 -26.66 10.64
N GLN A 186 10.37 -26.78 11.32
CA GLN A 186 10.72 -25.89 12.43
C GLN A 186 10.90 -24.44 11.97
N SER A 187 11.28 -24.26 10.70
CA SER A 187 11.22 -23.01 9.94
C SER A 187 10.99 -23.33 8.46
N VAL A 188 10.50 -22.35 7.70
CA VAL A 188 10.30 -22.46 6.25
C VAL A 188 10.97 -21.26 5.58
N SER A 189 11.83 -21.52 4.60
CA SER A 189 12.44 -20.49 3.76
C SER A 189 12.15 -20.80 2.29
N ILE A 190 11.54 -19.83 1.59
CA ILE A 190 11.23 -19.91 0.16
C ILE A 190 11.85 -18.68 -0.49
N ILE A 191 12.86 -18.90 -1.33
CA ILE A 191 13.62 -17.84 -1.99
C ILE A 191 13.62 -18.11 -3.49
N ASN A 192 13.24 -17.10 -4.28
CA ASN A 192 13.17 -17.22 -5.73
C ASN A 192 12.49 -18.53 -6.21
N THR A 193 11.38 -18.90 -5.56
CA THR A 193 10.67 -20.16 -5.81
C THR A 193 9.17 -19.94 -5.86
N ASP A 194 8.54 -20.36 -6.95
CA ASP A 194 7.09 -20.26 -7.12
C ASP A 194 6.35 -21.50 -6.66
N LEU A 195 5.20 -21.32 -6.00
CA LEU A 195 4.29 -22.38 -5.62
C LEU A 195 2.97 -22.18 -6.35
N THR A 196 2.51 -23.15 -7.12
CA THR A 196 1.29 -23.01 -7.92
C THR A 196 0.34 -24.19 -7.80
N THR A 197 -0.95 -23.92 -7.61
CA THR A 197 -2.02 -24.93 -7.57
C THR A 197 -3.25 -24.47 -8.36
N ARG A 198 -3.04 -23.97 -9.58
CA ARG A 198 -4.08 -23.30 -10.38
C ARG A 198 -5.06 -24.31 -11.01
N SER A 199 -6.19 -23.81 -11.49
CA SER A 199 -7.12 -24.57 -12.35
C SER A 199 -7.47 -23.79 -13.62
N SER A 200 -7.47 -24.45 -14.78
CA SER A 200 -7.72 -23.84 -16.11
C SER A 200 -9.00 -24.27 -16.82
N GLY A 201 -9.88 -25.05 -16.17
CA GLY A 201 -11.21 -25.37 -16.69
C GLY A 201 -12.24 -25.46 -15.57
N ASN A 202 -13.01 -26.55 -15.47
CA ASN A 202 -14.15 -26.61 -14.53
C ASN A 202 -13.79 -27.00 -13.08
N GLY A 203 -12.49 -27.06 -12.75
CA GLY A 203 -12.01 -27.41 -11.41
C GLY A 203 -11.79 -26.19 -10.52
N ASN A 204 -11.73 -26.41 -9.20
CA ASN A 204 -11.36 -25.37 -8.25
C ASN A 204 -9.84 -25.18 -8.21
N GLY A 205 -9.38 -23.99 -7.82
CA GLY A 205 -8.01 -23.78 -7.39
C GLY A 205 -7.67 -24.66 -6.18
N GLY A 206 -6.44 -25.16 -6.16
CA GLY A 206 -5.87 -25.92 -5.05
C GLY A 206 -5.48 -25.04 -3.86
N SER A 207 -4.91 -25.62 -2.80
CA SER A 207 -4.59 -24.86 -1.59
C SER A 207 -3.11 -24.92 -1.24
N VAL A 208 -2.60 -23.85 -0.63
CA VAL A 208 -1.24 -23.80 -0.09
C VAL A 208 -1.30 -23.57 1.41
N ILE A 209 -0.63 -24.44 2.16
CA ILE A 209 -0.56 -24.37 3.61
C ILE A 209 0.90 -24.42 4.04
N LEU A 210 1.38 -23.34 4.66
CA LEU A 210 2.67 -23.26 5.32
C LEU A 210 2.42 -23.21 6.82
N THR A 211 3.02 -24.13 7.59
CA THR A 211 2.84 -24.15 9.04
C THR A 211 4.17 -24.46 9.72
N THR A 212 4.57 -23.60 10.64
CA THR A 212 5.81 -23.75 11.41
C THR A 212 5.65 -23.16 12.81
N PRO A 213 6.29 -23.72 13.84
CA PRO A 213 6.42 -23.06 15.13
C PRO A 213 7.49 -21.94 15.12
N GLY A 214 8.39 -21.91 14.13
CA GLY A 214 9.44 -20.88 14.00
C GLY A 214 9.10 -19.86 12.90
N SER A 215 10.09 -19.45 12.11
CA SER A 215 9.89 -18.40 11.10
C SER A 215 9.46 -18.95 9.74
N VAL A 216 8.53 -18.24 9.07
CA VAL A 216 8.30 -18.34 7.62
C VAL A 216 8.96 -17.13 6.95
N SER A 217 9.95 -17.38 6.08
CA SER A 217 10.63 -16.37 5.29
C SER A 217 10.34 -16.58 3.80
N LEU A 218 9.68 -15.62 3.19
CA LEU A 218 9.23 -15.66 1.80
C LEU A 218 9.88 -14.49 1.05
N ASP A 219 10.74 -14.79 0.10
CA ASP A 219 11.58 -13.80 -0.57
C ASP A 219 11.58 -13.97 -2.08
N SER A 220 11.33 -12.89 -2.81
CA SER A 220 11.46 -12.82 -4.27
C SER A 220 10.70 -13.93 -5.01
N SER A 221 9.52 -14.29 -4.52
CA SER A 221 8.79 -15.52 -4.85
C SER A 221 7.29 -15.27 -5.03
N ARG A 222 6.54 -16.28 -5.51
CA ARG A 222 5.08 -16.20 -5.63
C ARG A 222 4.37 -17.46 -5.14
N ILE A 223 3.23 -17.28 -4.47
CA ILE A 223 2.25 -18.36 -4.27
C ILE A 223 1.00 -18.03 -5.08
N THR A 224 0.52 -18.98 -5.89
CA THR A 224 -0.66 -18.80 -6.74
C THR A 224 -1.62 -19.98 -6.67
N THR A 225 -2.86 -19.70 -6.31
CA THR A 225 -3.96 -20.68 -6.23
C THR A 225 -5.15 -20.28 -7.12
N SER A 226 -4.89 -19.44 -8.12
CA SER A 226 -5.90 -18.77 -8.94
C SER A 226 -6.65 -19.69 -9.91
N LEU A 227 -7.79 -19.19 -10.40
CA LEU A 227 -8.50 -19.74 -11.56
C LEU A 227 -8.13 -18.97 -12.81
N GLU A 228 -7.69 -19.67 -13.86
CA GLU A 228 -7.30 -19.05 -15.13
C GLU A 228 -8.50 -18.45 -15.90
N PRO A 229 -8.26 -17.53 -16.86
CA PRO A 229 -9.32 -16.98 -17.70
C PRO A 229 -10.17 -18.06 -18.38
N GLY A 230 -11.49 -17.93 -18.28
CA GLY A 230 -12.44 -18.89 -18.85
C GLY A 230 -12.68 -20.16 -18.04
N ALA A 231 -11.97 -20.36 -16.92
CA ALA A 231 -12.24 -21.45 -15.97
C ALA A 231 -13.59 -21.24 -15.25
N ILE A 232 -14.18 -22.31 -14.71
CA ILE A 232 -15.39 -22.27 -13.89
C ILE A 232 -15.10 -23.06 -12.60
N GLY A 233 -15.02 -22.39 -11.45
CA GLY A 233 -14.67 -23.00 -10.18
C GLY A 233 -14.51 -21.96 -9.08
N GLN A 234 -14.02 -22.34 -7.90
CA GLN A 234 -13.63 -21.40 -6.84
C GLN A 234 -12.10 -21.25 -6.80
N GLY A 235 -11.60 -20.04 -6.55
CA GLY A 235 -10.19 -19.80 -6.26
C GLY A 235 -9.76 -20.51 -4.99
N GLY A 236 -8.49 -20.88 -4.91
CA GLY A 236 -7.97 -21.69 -3.82
C GLY A 236 -7.45 -20.87 -2.64
N ASP A 237 -7.57 -21.42 -1.42
CA ASP A 237 -7.15 -20.72 -0.20
C ASP A 237 -5.65 -20.86 0.08
N ILE A 238 -5.07 -19.82 0.69
CA ILE A 238 -3.68 -19.80 1.17
C ILE A 238 -3.68 -19.55 2.68
N ARG A 239 -2.97 -20.40 3.42
CA ARG A 239 -2.80 -20.25 4.88
C ARG A 239 -1.32 -20.34 5.26
N ILE A 240 -0.85 -19.33 5.99
CA ILE A 240 0.53 -19.23 6.46
C ILE A 240 0.51 -19.02 7.97
N GLU A 241 1.15 -19.92 8.71
CA GLU A 241 1.22 -19.88 10.18
C GLU A 241 2.66 -20.05 10.63
N GLY A 242 3.14 -19.12 11.45
CA GLY A 242 4.52 -19.09 11.97
C GLY A 242 4.61 -18.48 13.37
N GLY A 243 5.75 -18.63 14.04
CA GLY A 243 6.19 -17.71 15.09
C GLY A 243 6.37 -16.30 14.54
N SER A 244 7.02 -16.16 13.38
CA SER A 244 7.09 -14.91 12.62
C SER A 244 6.89 -15.15 11.12
N VAL A 245 6.28 -14.21 10.41
CA VAL A 245 6.07 -14.29 8.96
C VAL A 245 6.64 -13.04 8.27
N SER A 246 7.58 -13.24 7.35
CA SER A 246 8.19 -12.17 6.56
C SER A 246 8.03 -12.42 5.07
N LEU A 247 7.49 -11.42 4.36
CA LEU A 247 7.40 -11.35 2.91
C LEU A 247 8.27 -10.17 2.42
N SER A 248 9.24 -10.46 1.55
CA SER A 248 10.02 -9.45 0.81
C SER A 248 9.89 -9.72 -0.68
N ASP A 249 9.52 -8.70 -1.46
CA ASP A 249 9.41 -8.81 -2.92
C ASP A 249 8.55 -10.02 -3.34
N PHE A 250 7.49 -10.27 -2.58
CA PHE A 250 6.71 -11.49 -2.64
C PHE A 250 5.26 -11.22 -3.03
N THR A 251 4.69 -12.12 -3.84
CA THR A 251 3.27 -12.05 -4.22
C THR A 251 2.49 -13.28 -3.73
N ILE A 252 1.38 -13.05 -3.04
CA ILE A 252 0.35 -14.05 -2.78
C ILE A 252 -0.84 -13.74 -3.69
N ASP A 253 -1.30 -14.71 -4.48
CA ASP A 253 -2.38 -14.51 -5.46
C ASP A 253 -3.40 -15.66 -5.43
N THR A 254 -4.60 -15.39 -4.89
CA THR A 254 -5.75 -16.31 -4.86
C THR A 254 -6.85 -15.93 -5.85
N ALA A 255 -6.53 -15.09 -6.85
CA ALA A 255 -7.52 -14.45 -7.71
C ALA A 255 -8.36 -15.40 -8.58
N THR A 256 -9.51 -14.92 -9.03
CA THR A 256 -10.37 -15.60 -10.02
C THR A 256 -10.47 -14.78 -11.31
N PHE A 257 -10.02 -15.35 -12.42
CA PHE A 257 -10.14 -14.77 -13.77
C PHE A 257 -11.28 -15.41 -14.59
N GLY A 258 -11.89 -16.46 -14.05
CA GLY A 258 -13.00 -17.20 -14.63
C GLY A 258 -14.34 -16.92 -13.92
N GLN A 259 -15.23 -17.92 -13.88
CA GLN A 259 -16.47 -17.87 -13.13
C GLN A 259 -16.32 -18.57 -11.76
N GLY A 260 -16.54 -17.81 -10.69
CA GLY A 260 -16.63 -18.19 -9.29
C GLY A 260 -15.77 -17.30 -8.40
N ASN A 261 -15.89 -17.46 -7.08
CA ASN A 261 -15.30 -16.56 -6.09
C ASN A 261 -13.79 -16.78 -5.95
N ALA A 262 -13.05 -15.72 -5.64
CA ALA A 262 -11.62 -15.83 -5.30
C ALA A 262 -11.41 -16.50 -3.93
N GLY A 263 -10.23 -17.11 -3.76
CA GLY A 263 -9.85 -17.81 -2.52
C GLY A 263 -9.44 -16.85 -1.40
N LYS A 264 -9.39 -17.32 -0.16
CA LYS A 264 -9.02 -16.52 1.02
C LYS A 264 -7.53 -16.59 1.32
N VAL A 265 -7.00 -15.54 1.92
CA VAL A 265 -5.64 -15.52 2.48
C VAL A 265 -5.70 -15.32 3.98
N SER A 266 -5.06 -16.22 4.74
CA SER A 266 -4.90 -16.11 6.19
C SER A 266 -3.42 -16.19 6.54
N ILE A 267 -2.89 -15.14 7.16
CA ILE A 267 -1.51 -15.08 7.66
C ILE A 267 -1.55 -14.86 9.16
N LYS A 268 -0.96 -15.78 9.90
CA LYS A 268 -0.91 -15.75 11.36
C LYS A 268 0.51 -15.88 11.88
N ALA A 269 0.89 -14.99 12.78
CA ALA A 269 2.15 -15.00 13.48
C ALA A 269 1.97 -14.86 15.00
N GLU A 270 2.81 -15.53 15.78
CA GLU A 270 2.87 -15.30 17.23
C GLU A 270 3.54 -13.95 17.54
N ASP A 271 4.61 -13.61 16.84
CA ASP A 271 5.42 -12.41 17.08
C ASP A 271 5.10 -11.28 16.11
N PHE A 272 5.31 -11.45 14.80
CA PHE A 272 5.09 -10.38 13.83
C PHE A 272 4.79 -10.88 12.42
N VAL A 273 4.11 -10.02 11.65
CA VAL A 273 3.98 -10.14 10.19
C VAL A 273 4.61 -8.91 9.53
N SER A 274 5.54 -9.13 8.59
CA SER A 274 6.22 -8.07 7.85
C SER A 274 6.04 -8.25 6.35
N LEU A 275 5.49 -7.24 5.68
CA LEU A 275 5.40 -7.14 4.22
C LEU A 275 6.25 -5.95 3.78
N ILE A 276 7.26 -6.23 2.95
CA ILE A 276 8.15 -5.21 2.36
C ILE A 276 8.10 -5.40 0.86
N SER A 277 7.69 -4.37 0.11
CA SER A 277 7.57 -4.43 -1.35
C SER A 277 6.81 -5.67 -1.86
N SER A 278 5.84 -6.09 -1.07
CA SER A 278 5.10 -7.34 -1.25
C SER A 278 3.62 -7.08 -1.45
N ALA A 279 2.96 -7.98 -2.18
CA ALA A 279 1.55 -7.91 -2.50
C ALA A 279 0.78 -9.15 -2.04
N VAL A 280 -0.43 -8.93 -1.51
CA VAL A 280 -1.37 -9.99 -1.15
C VAL A 280 -2.69 -9.72 -1.84
N PHE A 281 -3.02 -10.57 -2.81
CA PHE A 281 -4.17 -10.44 -3.67
C PHE A 281 -5.16 -11.59 -3.48
N SER A 282 -6.40 -11.19 -3.31
CA SER A 282 -7.55 -12.06 -3.20
C SER A 282 -8.72 -11.48 -4.01
N ILE A 283 -8.41 -11.12 -5.26
CA ILE A 283 -9.23 -10.30 -6.15
C ILE A 283 -10.09 -11.12 -7.12
N THR A 284 -11.14 -10.52 -7.67
CA THR A 284 -11.87 -11.08 -8.83
C THR A 284 -11.66 -10.23 -10.06
N ALA A 285 -11.22 -10.85 -11.16
CA ALA A 285 -11.09 -10.25 -12.48
C ALA A 285 -12.00 -10.92 -13.54
N GLY A 286 -12.83 -11.89 -13.13
CA GLY A 286 -13.88 -12.52 -13.92
C GLY A 286 -15.27 -12.32 -13.32
N GLU A 287 -16.06 -13.38 -13.16
CA GLU A 287 -17.39 -13.33 -12.55
C GLU A 287 -17.39 -14.05 -11.19
N GLY A 288 -17.49 -13.34 -10.08
CA GLY A 288 -17.54 -13.89 -8.73
C GLY A 288 -17.14 -12.88 -7.66
N ASN A 289 -17.43 -13.15 -6.39
CA ASN A 289 -17.01 -12.27 -5.31
C ASN A 289 -15.50 -12.40 -5.06
N ALA A 290 -14.85 -11.29 -4.75
CA ALA A 290 -13.48 -11.31 -4.28
C ALA A 290 -13.39 -12.01 -2.91
N GLY A 291 -12.23 -12.61 -2.62
CA GLY A 291 -11.99 -13.33 -1.38
C GLY A 291 -11.59 -12.38 -0.25
N SER A 292 -11.31 -12.92 0.94
CA SER A 292 -10.94 -12.12 2.11
C SER A 292 -9.47 -12.31 2.49
N VAL A 293 -8.85 -11.25 3.01
CA VAL A 293 -7.51 -11.31 3.61
C VAL A 293 -7.60 -11.09 5.12
N THR A 294 -6.93 -11.93 5.90
CA THR A 294 -6.82 -11.78 7.35
C THR A 294 -5.37 -11.88 7.80
N LEU A 295 -4.93 -10.89 8.59
CA LEU A 295 -3.63 -10.84 9.25
C LEU A 295 -3.84 -10.89 10.77
N GLU A 296 -3.22 -11.87 11.43
CA GLU A 296 -3.20 -12.00 12.88
C GLU A 296 -1.76 -12.04 13.38
N ALA A 297 -1.36 -11.07 14.20
CA ALA A 297 -0.06 -11.08 14.88
C ALA A 297 -0.23 -10.89 16.38
N GLY A 298 0.47 -11.69 17.20
CA GLY A 298 0.53 -11.41 18.65
C GLY A 298 1.32 -10.13 18.98
N GLY A 299 2.27 -9.75 18.12
CA GLY A 299 2.98 -8.47 18.15
C GLY A 299 2.64 -7.60 16.94
N ASN A 300 3.62 -7.30 16.08
CA ASN A 300 3.50 -6.19 15.13
C ASN A 300 3.10 -6.63 13.72
N VAL A 301 2.36 -5.78 13.02
CA VAL A 301 2.15 -5.86 11.56
C VAL A 301 2.81 -4.66 10.89
N TRP A 302 3.70 -4.91 9.93
CA TRP A 302 4.38 -3.87 9.16
C TRP A 302 4.11 -4.02 7.66
N LEU A 303 3.62 -2.96 7.03
CA LEU A 303 3.54 -2.82 5.57
C LEU A 303 4.42 -1.63 5.16
N LYS A 304 5.48 -1.90 4.39
CA LYS A 304 6.49 -0.91 4.00
C LYS A 304 6.80 -0.99 2.50
N ASN A 305 7.35 0.09 1.97
CA ASN A 305 7.88 0.19 0.61
C ASN A 305 6.87 -0.24 -0.47
N SER A 306 5.74 0.48 -0.56
CA SER A 306 4.66 0.24 -1.53
C SER A 306 3.99 -1.14 -1.42
N SER A 307 4.03 -1.78 -0.25
CA SER A 307 3.32 -3.04 -0.01
C SER A 307 1.81 -2.89 -0.15
N ASN A 308 1.14 -3.89 -0.73
CA ASN A 308 -0.28 -3.80 -1.04
C ASN A 308 -1.06 -5.04 -0.58
N ILE A 309 -2.21 -4.83 0.05
CA ILE A 309 -3.18 -5.89 0.33
C ILE A 309 -4.49 -5.49 -0.34
N SER A 310 -4.99 -6.32 -1.27
CA SER A 310 -6.18 -5.99 -2.05
C SER A 310 -7.14 -7.17 -2.21
N THR A 311 -8.41 -6.89 -1.95
CA THR A 311 -9.56 -7.79 -2.14
C THR A 311 -10.55 -7.21 -3.16
N ALA A 312 -10.01 -6.54 -4.17
CA ALA A 312 -10.77 -5.82 -5.18
C ALA A 312 -11.56 -6.71 -6.15
N VAL A 313 -12.63 -6.17 -6.71
CA VAL A 313 -13.20 -6.60 -7.99
C VAL A 313 -12.63 -5.70 -9.07
N ASP A 314 -11.91 -6.27 -10.04
CA ASP A 314 -11.13 -5.54 -11.03
C ASP A 314 -12.01 -4.91 -12.13
N PHE A 315 -11.43 -4.05 -12.95
CA PHE A 315 -12.11 -3.43 -14.07
C PHE A 315 -12.58 -4.50 -15.07
N GLY A 316 -13.86 -4.46 -15.47
CA GLY A 316 -14.44 -5.49 -16.35
C GLY A 316 -15.02 -6.71 -15.62
N ALA A 317 -14.79 -6.85 -14.31
CA ALA A 317 -15.24 -7.99 -13.52
C ALA A 317 -16.61 -7.76 -12.85
N VAL A 318 -17.29 -8.84 -12.47
CA VAL A 318 -18.62 -8.82 -11.84
C VAL A 318 -18.57 -9.53 -10.50
N GLY A 319 -18.95 -8.85 -9.41
CA GLY A 319 -19.03 -9.45 -8.08
C GLY A 319 -18.93 -8.42 -6.96
N ASN A 320 -18.99 -8.86 -5.70
CA ASN A 320 -18.74 -7.99 -4.55
C ASN A 320 -17.26 -8.02 -4.13
N GLY A 321 -16.75 -6.88 -3.70
CA GLY A 321 -15.43 -6.76 -3.06
C GLY A 321 -15.35 -7.57 -1.77
N GLY A 322 -14.17 -8.06 -1.46
CA GLY A 322 -13.91 -8.86 -0.27
C GLY A 322 -13.39 -8.03 0.90
N ASN A 323 -13.38 -8.59 2.10
CA ASN A 323 -12.97 -7.86 3.31
C ASN A 323 -11.49 -8.05 3.65
N VAL A 324 -10.90 -7.03 4.27
CA VAL A 324 -9.57 -7.09 4.90
C VAL A 324 -9.70 -6.94 6.40
N ALA A 325 -9.07 -7.84 7.17
CA ALA A 325 -9.06 -7.79 8.63
C ALA A 325 -7.64 -7.87 9.18
N ILE A 326 -7.29 -6.98 10.12
CA ILE A 326 -6.00 -6.98 10.81
C ILE A 326 -6.22 -7.00 12.33
N ASN A 327 -5.59 -7.96 13.00
CA ASN A 327 -5.51 -8.04 14.45
C ASN A 327 -4.03 -8.06 14.88
N ALA A 328 -3.61 -7.07 15.68
CA ALA A 328 -2.20 -6.94 16.08
C ALA A 328 -2.01 -6.24 17.43
N TYR A 329 -0.80 -6.25 17.96
CA TYR A 329 -0.38 -5.33 19.03
C TYR A 329 -0.14 -3.92 18.49
N SER A 330 0.59 -3.79 17.37
CA SER A 330 0.78 -2.51 16.66
C SER A 330 0.72 -2.71 15.14
N LEU A 331 0.34 -1.65 14.40
CA LEU A 331 0.28 -1.63 12.94
C LEU A 331 1.02 -0.40 12.39
N LEU A 332 1.90 -0.63 11.41
CA LEU A 332 2.57 0.42 10.64
C LEU A 332 2.30 0.26 9.15
N ILE A 333 1.85 1.32 8.49
CA ILE A 333 1.69 1.40 7.04
C ILE A 333 2.45 2.63 6.54
N THR A 334 3.57 2.43 5.84
CA THR A 334 4.42 3.53 5.38
C THR A 334 4.87 3.41 3.93
N ASP A 335 5.43 4.49 3.42
CA ASP A 335 6.17 4.54 2.16
C ASP A 335 5.33 4.03 0.97
N GLY A 336 4.10 4.51 0.85
CA GLY A 336 3.18 4.17 -0.25
C GLY A 336 2.43 2.86 -0.09
N SER A 337 2.57 2.19 1.06
CA SER A 337 1.86 0.93 1.34
C SER A 337 0.37 1.11 1.58
N GLN A 338 -0.46 0.14 1.19
CA GLN A 338 -1.92 0.30 1.14
C GLN A 338 -2.69 -0.96 1.56
N LEU A 339 -3.84 -0.73 2.21
CA LEU A 339 -4.91 -1.73 2.37
C LEU A 339 -6.10 -1.34 1.50
N GLN A 340 -6.65 -2.29 0.74
CA GLN A 340 -7.66 -2.01 -0.27
C GLN A 340 -8.79 -3.05 -0.27
N ALA A 341 -10.04 -2.58 -0.25
CA ALA A 341 -11.23 -3.39 -0.49
C ALA A 341 -12.15 -2.64 -1.48
N LEU A 342 -11.97 -2.90 -2.77
CA LEU A 342 -12.50 -2.08 -3.86
C LEU A 342 -13.49 -2.84 -4.75
N THR A 343 -14.34 -2.11 -5.46
CA THR A 343 -15.07 -2.61 -6.61
C THR A 343 -14.87 -1.63 -7.77
N LEU A 344 -14.00 -1.97 -8.72
CA LEU A 344 -13.72 -1.15 -9.90
C LEU A 344 -14.83 -1.25 -10.95
N GLY A 345 -15.41 -2.44 -11.11
CA GLY A 345 -16.61 -2.70 -11.93
C GLY A 345 -16.37 -2.74 -13.45
N THR A 346 -17.43 -3.04 -14.21
CA THR A 346 -17.37 -3.38 -15.65
C THR A 346 -17.24 -2.20 -16.60
N GLY A 347 -17.45 -0.96 -16.12
CA GLY A 347 -17.64 0.21 -16.99
C GLY A 347 -18.92 0.16 -17.85
N ASP A 348 -19.68 -0.94 -17.84
CA ASP A 348 -20.98 -1.05 -18.52
C ASP A 348 -22.06 -0.38 -17.65
N LEU A 349 -22.73 0.60 -18.24
CA LEU A 349 -23.74 1.41 -17.57
C LEU A 349 -25.07 0.67 -17.31
N THR A 350 -25.17 -0.64 -17.57
CA THR A 350 -26.47 -1.34 -17.56
C THR A 350 -26.66 -2.44 -16.53
N ASN A 351 -25.62 -3.09 -15.99
CA ASN A 351 -25.80 -4.34 -15.21
C ASN A 351 -24.87 -4.57 -14.00
N ASP A 352 -24.22 -3.54 -13.43
CA ASP A 352 -23.33 -3.75 -12.27
C ASP A 352 -24.06 -3.59 -10.92
N THR A 353 -23.77 -4.46 -9.94
CA THR A 353 -24.41 -4.41 -8.58
C THR A 353 -23.46 -4.78 -7.44
N GLY A 354 -22.15 -4.90 -7.70
CA GLY A 354 -21.16 -5.29 -6.70
C GLY A 354 -20.92 -4.23 -5.62
N ASN A 355 -21.16 -4.53 -4.35
CA ASN A 355 -20.75 -3.67 -3.24
C ASN A 355 -19.24 -3.79 -3.01
N SER A 356 -18.63 -2.73 -2.47
CA SER A 356 -17.24 -2.79 -1.99
C SER A 356 -17.13 -3.56 -0.67
N GLY A 357 -15.95 -4.13 -0.40
CA GLY A 357 -15.67 -4.80 0.87
C GLY A 357 -15.28 -3.83 1.99
N ASN A 358 -15.29 -4.31 3.23
CA ASN A 358 -14.94 -3.53 4.42
C ASN A 358 -13.50 -3.81 4.88
N ILE A 359 -12.92 -2.83 5.59
CA ILE A 359 -11.62 -2.98 6.25
C ILE A 359 -11.82 -2.82 7.77
N SER A 360 -11.40 -3.82 8.55
CA SER A 360 -11.47 -3.81 10.02
C SER A 360 -10.08 -3.98 10.63
N ILE A 361 -9.70 -3.06 11.52
CA ILE A 361 -8.39 -3.00 12.17
C ILE A 361 -8.61 -2.99 13.68
N ASN A 362 -8.17 -4.05 14.36
CA ASN A 362 -8.19 -4.15 15.82
C ASN A 362 -6.77 -4.27 16.33
N VAL A 363 -6.25 -3.18 16.90
CA VAL A 363 -4.89 -3.07 17.38
C VAL A 363 -4.90 -2.71 18.86
N LEU A 364 -3.98 -3.25 19.65
CA LEU A 364 -3.98 -3.03 21.11
C LEU A 364 -3.30 -1.74 21.53
N ASP A 365 -2.20 -1.36 20.87
CA ASP A 365 -1.37 -0.22 21.23
C ASP A 365 -1.51 0.90 20.18
N SER A 366 -0.68 0.87 19.13
CA SER A 366 -0.62 1.98 18.18
C SER A 366 -0.84 1.58 16.72
N VAL A 367 -1.57 2.41 15.98
CA VAL A 367 -1.62 2.41 14.52
C VAL A 367 -0.92 3.67 13.99
N THR A 368 0.02 3.50 13.06
CA THR A 368 0.67 4.60 12.35
C THR A 368 0.53 4.41 10.84
N VAL A 369 -0.06 5.39 10.17
CA VAL A 369 -0.13 5.46 8.70
C VAL A 369 0.55 6.75 8.26
N SER A 370 1.63 6.64 7.49
CA SER A 370 2.46 7.82 7.18
C SER A 370 3.13 7.74 5.82
N GLY A 371 3.11 8.88 5.12
CA GLY A 371 3.98 9.11 3.99
C GLY A 371 3.36 8.72 2.65
N VAL A 372 4.20 8.85 1.63
CA VAL A 372 3.91 8.62 0.22
C VAL A 372 5.09 7.84 -0.34
N GLY A 373 4.82 6.83 -1.16
CA GLY A 373 5.86 6.03 -1.79
C GLY A 373 6.63 6.82 -2.83
N SER A 374 7.80 6.31 -3.22
CA SER A 374 8.59 6.86 -4.32
C SER A 374 7.85 6.85 -5.66
N ASP A 375 6.85 5.97 -5.77
CA ASP A 375 5.92 5.82 -6.88
C ASP A 375 4.80 6.88 -6.87
N GLY A 376 4.81 7.82 -5.91
CA GLY A 376 3.81 8.88 -5.77
C GLY A 376 2.51 8.42 -5.10
N PHE A 377 2.37 7.14 -4.77
CA PHE A 377 1.18 6.62 -4.13
C PHE A 377 1.14 6.95 -2.64
N LEU A 378 -0.03 7.34 -2.16
CA LEU A 378 -0.24 7.63 -0.75
C LEU A 378 -0.23 6.34 0.07
N SER A 379 0.38 6.37 1.25
CA SER A 379 0.10 5.36 2.25
C SER A 379 -1.33 5.51 2.75
N GLY A 380 -2.06 4.40 2.88
CA GLY A 380 -3.45 4.53 3.28
C GLY A 380 -4.29 3.27 3.33
N ILE A 381 -5.55 3.50 3.66
CA ILE A 381 -6.58 2.48 3.82
C ILE A 381 -7.77 2.91 2.96
N PHE A 382 -8.15 2.05 2.02
CA PHE A 382 -9.04 2.43 0.92
C PHE A 382 -10.18 1.44 0.76
N THR A 383 -11.40 1.95 0.87
CA THR A 383 -12.60 1.29 0.37
C THR A 383 -13.20 2.17 -0.72
N SER A 384 -13.53 1.58 -1.87
CA SER A 384 -13.90 2.36 -3.05
C SER A 384 -14.80 1.57 -3.99
N SER A 385 -15.94 2.16 -4.36
CA SER A 385 -16.80 1.65 -5.44
C SER A 385 -16.66 2.58 -6.64
N GLU A 386 -15.90 2.19 -7.67
CA GLU A 386 -15.41 3.12 -8.71
C GLU A 386 -16.27 3.18 -10.00
N ALA A 387 -17.12 2.18 -10.26
CA ALA A 387 -18.06 2.28 -11.38
C ALA A 387 -19.32 3.10 -10.99
N ALA A 388 -19.82 3.95 -11.89
CA ALA A 388 -21.00 4.78 -11.66
C ALA A 388 -22.28 4.00 -11.25
N ASN A 389 -22.35 2.72 -11.61
CA ASN A 389 -23.43 1.80 -11.24
C ASN A 389 -22.99 0.68 -10.29
N SER A 390 -21.75 0.68 -9.79
CA SER A 390 -21.36 -0.27 -8.73
C SER A 390 -22.19 -0.04 -7.46
N GLY A 391 -22.17 -0.98 -6.51
CA GLY A 391 -22.98 -0.92 -5.30
C GLY A 391 -22.54 0.13 -4.27
N GLN A 392 -22.86 -0.12 -3.00
CA GLN A 392 -22.47 0.74 -1.87
C GLN A 392 -20.96 0.72 -1.64
N GLY A 393 -20.43 1.85 -1.17
CA GLY A 393 -19.05 1.94 -0.69
C GLY A 393 -18.82 1.12 0.58
N GLY A 394 -17.59 0.66 0.78
CA GLY A 394 -17.20 -0.15 1.93
C GLY A 394 -16.81 0.68 3.14
N ASN A 395 -17.01 0.17 4.34
CA ASN A 395 -16.68 0.86 5.59
C ASN A 395 -15.24 0.58 6.04
N ILE A 396 -14.68 1.54 6.79
CA ILE A 396 -13.41 1.39 7.50
C ILE A 396 -13.68 1.49 9.00
N GLU A 397 -13.31 0.45 9.75
CA GLU A 397 -13.44 0.38 11.21
C GLU A 397 -12.08 0.20 11.87
N LEU A 398 -11.73 1.06 12.82
CA LEU A 398 -10.46 1.00 13.55
C LEU A 398 -10.65 1.12 15.06
N ASN A 399 -10.02 0.20 15.80
CA ASN A 399 -9.89 0.25 17.25
C ASN A 399 -8.39 0.17 17.63
N ALA A 400 -7.90 1.12 18.42
CA ALA A 400 -6.51 1.19 18.91
C ALA A 400 -6.40 2.03 20.20
N ASP A 401 -5.26 2.06 20.89
CA ASP A 401 -5.04 3.06 21.94
C ASP A 401 -4.62 4.41 21.33
N HIS A 402 -3.71 4.36 20.36
CA HIS A 402 -3.15 5.52 19.67
C HIS A 402 -3.26 5.39 18.15
N LEU A 403 -3.74 6.43 17.46
CA LEU A 403 -3.70 6.51 15.98
C LEU A 403 -2.99 7.79 15.53
N LEU A 404 -1.97 7.63 14.67
CA LEU A 404 -1.28 8.70 13.95
C LEU A 404 -1.48 8.55 12.44
N VAL A 405 -2.04 9.57 11.80
CA VAL A 405 -2.12 9.71 10.34
C VAL A 405 -1.30 10.92 9.92
N SER A 406 -0.26 10.73 9.11
CA SER A 406 0.64 11.85 8.83
C SER A 406 1.29 11.86 7.45
N ASN A 407 1.87 13.02 7.10
CA ASN A 407 2.71 13.20 5.91
C ASN A 407 1.98 12.77 4.62
N GLY A 408 0.75 13.24 4.43
CA GLY A 408 -0.06 12.95 3.25
C GLY A 408 -0.80 11.62 3.24
N ALA A 409 -0.70 10.81 4.29
CA ALA A 409 -1.42 9.53 4.39
C ALA A 409 -2.94 9.69 4.52
N VAL A 410 -3.72 8.73 4.00
CA VAL A 410 -5.18 8.86 3.87
C VAL A 410 -5.93 7.61 4.28
N PHE A 411 -7.03 7.79 5.01
CA PHE A 411 -8.10 6.79 5.13
C PHE A 411 -9.25 7.28 4.26
N SER A 412 -9.67 6.50 3.28
CA SER A 412 -10.67 6.92 2.31
C SER A 412 -11.74 5.86 2.11
N ALA A 413 -12.99 6.22 2.39
CA ALA A 413 -14.18 5.43 2.08
C ALA A 413 -15.04 6.18 1.06
N GLN A 414 -14.74 5.98 -0.23
CA GLN A 414 -15.32 6.74 -1.33
C GLN A 414 -16.22 5.90 -2.22
N THR A 415 -17.08 6.55 -3.00
CA THR A 415 -17.85 5.92 -4.08
C THR A 415 -18.05 6.87 -5.26
N PHE A 416 -17.90 6.34 -6.45
CA PHE A 416 -18.26 6.99 -7.70
C PHE A 416 -19.67 6.57 -8.16
N SER A 417 -20.32 5.68 -7.40
CA SER A 417 -21.62 5.15 -7.75
C SER A 417 -22.79 6.04 -7.33
N THR A 418 -23.97 5.74 -7.87
CA THR A 418 -25.23 6.37 -7.48
C THR A 418 -25.72 5.97 -6.07
N PHE A 419 -25.06 5.01 -5.42
CA PHE A 419 -25.35 4.55 -4.05
C PHE A 419 -24.49 5.28 -3.01
N ASP A 420 -24.84 5.10 -1.75
CA ASP A 420 -24.16 5.76 -0.63
C ASP A 420 -22.70 5.30 -0.46
N GLY A 421 -21.85 6.24 -0.04
CA GLY A 421 -20.46 5.98 0.32
C GLY A 421 -20.34 5.27 1.67
N GLY A 422 -19.16 4.71 1.93
CA GLY A 422 -18.88 4.01 3.18
C GLY A 422 -18.49 4.95 4.33
N ASP A 423 -18.75 4.50 5.55
CA ASP A 423 -18.43 5.22 6.78
C ASP A 423 -17.00 4.92 7.26
N ILE A 424 -16.38 5.88 7.96
CA ILE A 424 -15.13 5.69 8.70
C ILE A 424 -15.47 5.78 10.20
N THR A 425 -15.22 4.70 10.95
CA THR A 425 -15.45 4.64 12.40
C THR A 425 -14.15 4.35 13.14
N VAL A 426 -13.79 5.22 14.09
CA VAL A 426 -12.53 5.16 14.84
C VAL A 426 -12.78 5.27 16.34
N LEU A 427 -12.30 4.26 17.08
CA LEU A 427 -12.28 4.23 18.54
C LEU A 427 -10.84 4.21 19.03
N VAL A 428 -10.41 5.28 19.70
CA VAL A 428 -9.05 5.40 20.25
C VAL A 428 -9.00 6.08 21.61
N SER A 429 -7.84 6.10 22.26
CA SER A 429 -7.56 7.04 23.35
C SER A 429 -7.05 8.36 22.81
N THR A 430 -6.09 8.33 21.88
CA THR A 430 -5.61 9.54 21.19
C THR A 430 -5.60 9.41 19.67
N LEU A 431 -6.01 10.48 19.00
CA LEU A 431 -5.94 10.62 17.54
C LEU A 431 -5.08 11.81 17.15
N GLU A 432 -4.14 11.61 16.24
CA GLU A 432 -3.29 12.66 15.71
C GLU A 432 -3.28 12.69 14.18
N PHE A 433 -3.55 13.86 13.59
CA PHE A 433 -3.28 14.16 12.20
C PHE A 433 -2.14 15.16 12.11
N ARG A 434 -1.15 14.90 11.24
CA ARG A 434 -0.01 15.81 11.05
C ARG A 434 0.35 15.95 9.57
N ASN A 435 0.74 17.14 9.13
CA ASN A 435 1.35 17.38 7.81
C ASN A 435 0.52 16.80 6.65
N GLY A 436 -0.80 17.03 6.67
CA GLY A 436 -1.75 16.58 5.65
C GLY A 436 -2.19 15.12 5.72
N GLY A 437 -2.10 14.48 6.89
CA GLY A 437 -2.86 13.24 7.14
C GLY A 437 -4.38 13.48 7.13
N GLN A 438 -5.17 12.58 6.51
CA GLN A 438 -6.60 12.81 6.26
C GLN A 438 -7.49 11.58 6.54
N PHE A 439 -8.71 11.85 7.02
CA PHE A 439 -9.87 10.98 6.83
C PHE A 439 -10.79 11.57 5.77
N LEU A 440 -11.23 10.75 4.83
CA LEU A 440 -12.02 11.16 3.70
C LEU A 440 -13.19 10.20 3.46
N THR A 441 -14.41 10.72 3.45
CA THR A 441 -15.57 10.03 2.88
C THR A 441 -16.08 10.86 1.72
N SER A 442 -16.29 10.23 0.56
CA SER A 442 -16.77 10.99 -0.59
C SER A 442 -17.66 10.26 -1.56
N THR A 443 -18.59 11.00 -2.18
CA THR A 443 -19.39 10.55 -3.33
C THR A 443 -19.17 11.43 -4.54
N PHE A 444 -19.10 10.84 -5.74
CA PHE A 444 -18.96 11.61 -7.00
C PHE A 444 -20.24 11.64 -7.84
N SER A 445 -21.30 10.96 -7.41
CA SER A 445 -22.58 10.88 -8.12
C SER A 445 -23.75 11.24 -7.17
N SER A 446 -24.94 10.65 -7.35
CA SER A 446 -26.15 11.01 -6.60
C SER A 446 -26.24 10.42 -5.18
N GLY A 447 -25.34 9.52 -4.79
CA GLY A 447 -25.35 8.88 -3.47
C GLY A 447 -24.90 9.81 -2.33
N LYS A 448 -25.35 9.54 -1.10
CA LYS A 448 -24.92 10.29 0.09
C LYS A 448 -23.50 9.89 0.48
N ALA A 449 -22.63 10.86 0.75
CA ALA A 449 -21.29 10.57 1.26
C ALA A 449 -21.35 9.96 2.66
N GLY A 450 -20.46 9.02 2.95
CA GLY A 450 -20.42 8.35 4.25
C GLY A 450 -20.05 9.28 5.41
N ASN A 451 -20.32 8.85 6.62
CA ASN A 451 -20.04 9.59 7.84
C ASN A 451 -18.64 9.28 8.38
N ILE A 452 -18.05 10.25 9.06
CA ILE A 452 -16.82 10.07 9.85
C ILE A 452 -17.22 10.11 11.33
N ILE A 453 -16.96 9.03 12.06
CA ILE A 453 -17.34 8.85 13.47
C ILE A 453 -16.09 8.57 14.27
N VAL A 454 -15.69 9.51 15.12
CA VAL A 454 -14.49 9.41 15.95
C VAL A 454 -14.87 9.50 17.43
N THR A 455 -14.43 8.52 18.20
CA THR A 455 -14.46 8.53 19.67
C THR A 455 -13.04 8.38 20.19
N ALA A 456 -12.49 9.45 20.77
CA ALA A 456 -11.14 9.48 21.34
C ALA A 456 -11.22 9.77 22.84
N SER A 457 -10.92 8.80 23.71
CA SER A 457 -11.18 8.93 25.15
C SER A 457 -10.40 10.06 25.85
N ASP A 458 -9.23 10.44 25.32
CA ASP A 458 -8.36 11.49 25.88
C ASP A 458 -8.25 12.71 24.95
N LYS A 459 -7.63 12.56 23.77
CA LYS A 459 -7.26 13.73 22.96
C LYS A 459 -7.32 13.51 21.46
N VAL A 460 -7.80 14.53 20.74
CA VAL A 460 -7.60 14.67 19.29
C VAL A 460 -6.74 15.90 19.00
N THR A 461 -5.69 15.71 18.18
CA THR A 461 -4.84 16.79 17.68
C THR A 461 -4.83 16.75 16.15
N ILE A 462 -5.15 17.85 15.50
CA ILE A 462 -5.09 17.99 14.03
C ILE A 462 -4.22 19.21 13.73
N THR A 463 -3.09 19.02 13.04
CA THR A 463 -2.13 20.10 12.78
C THR A 463 -1.48 20.01 11.41
N GLY A 464 -1.32 21.17 10.77
CA GLY A 464 -0.49 21.33 9.58
C GLY A 464 -1.20 20.97 8.28
N SER A 465 -0.51 21.28 7.18
CA SER A 465 -0.86 20.87 5.84
C SER A 465 0.31 20.12 5.20
N ASP A 466 0.04 19.38 4.12
CA ASP A 466 1.06 18.66 3.40
C ASP A 466 1.91 19.61 2.54
N PRO A 467 3.21 19.79 2.88
CA PRO A 467 4.07 20.73 2.16
C PRO A 467 4.37 20.29 0.72
N ASN A 468 4.20 19.00 0.41
CA ASN A 468 4.50 18.42 -0.90
C ASN A 468 3.24 18.19 -1.75
N PHE A 469 2.05 18.63 -1.29
CA PHE A 469 0.79 18.40 -1.99
C PHE A 469 0.84 18.83 -3.46
N ALA A 470 1.31 20.05 -3.74
CA ALA A 470 1.36 20.61 -5.09
C ALA A 470 2.24 19.81 -6.06
N GLN A 471 3.28 19.13 -5.54
CA GLN A 471 4.14 18.25 -6.33
C GLN A 471 3.43 16.91 -6.64
N ARG A 472 2.51 16.47 -5.78
CA ARG A 472 1.76 15.21 -5.96
C ARG A 472 0.50 15.32 -6.80
N VAL A 473 -0.18 16.46 -6.82
CA VAL A 473 -1.34 16.67 -7.72
C VAL A 473 -0.94 17.07 -9.15
N ASN A 474 0.34 17.34 -9.40
CA ASN A 474 0.93 17.50 -10.73
C ASN A 474 2.11 16.53 -10.97
N PRO A 475 1.94 15.20 -10.83
CA PRO A 475 2.96 14.29 -11.32
C PRO A 475 2.92 14.35 -12.86
N THR A 476 4.09 14.30 -13.52
CA THR A 476 4.14 13.64 -14.83
C THR A 476 3.58 12.24 -14.58
N PRO A 477 2.40 11.91 -15.14
CA PRO A 477 1.66 10.75 -14.68
C PRO A 477 2.47 9.47 -14.88
N LEU A 478 2.76 8.76 -13.80
CA LEU A 478 2.70 7.29 -13.82
C LEU A 478 1.27 6.84 -13.46
N LEU A 479 0.28 7.62 -13.90
CA LEU A 479 -1.09 7.13 -13.96
C LEU A 479 -1.15 6.14 -15.12
N ARG A 480 -1.69 4.96 -14.85
CA ARG A 480 -2.17 3.98 -15.83
C ARG A 480 -3.25 4.53 -16.79
N ASN A 481 -3.55 5.83 -16.74
CA ASN A 481 -4.58 6.51 -17.52
C ASN A 481 -4.10 7.04 -18.88
N ASP A 482 -2.80 6.98 -19.17
CA ASP A 482 -2.28 7.20 -20.54
C ASP A 482 -1.84 5.87 -21.19
N ILE A 483 -2.53 4.76 -20.89
CA ILE A 483 -2.68 3.75 -21.94
C ILE A 483 -3.49 4.46 -23.02
N ASP A 484 -2.81 4.99 -24.03
CA ASP A 484 -3.46 5.34 -25.28
C ASP A 484 -4.26 4.11 -25.71
N VAL A 485 -5.58 4.23 -25.63
CA VAL A 485 -6.56 3.25 -26.11
C VAL A 485 -6.58 3.18 -27.64
N SER A 486 -5.71 3.92 -28.33
CA SER A 486 -5.32 3.57 -29.69
C SER A 486 -4.48 2.28 -29.65
N ARG A 487 -5.01 1.23 -30.29
CA ARG A 487 -4.44 -0.12 -30.31
C ARG A 487 -2.92 -0.03 -30.58
N PRO A 488 -2.03 -0.54 -29.70
CA PRO A 488 -0.64 -0.62 -30.09
C PRO A 488 -0.54 -1.52 -31.32
N THR A 489 0.18 -1.05 -32.32
CA THR A 489 0.58 -1.89 -33.46
C THR A 489 1.66 -2.84 -32.94
N ILE A 490 1.67 -4.10 -33.37
CA ILE A 490 2.87 -4.95 -33.21
C ILE A 490 4.07 -4.11 -33.64
N LEU A 491 5.08 -3.96 -32.78
CA LEU A 491 6.23 -3.13 -33.11
C LEU A 491 7.10 -3.87 -34.11
N PHE A 492 7.58 -3.13 -35.10
CA PHE A 492 8.70 -3.59 -35.91
C PHE A 492 9.97 -3.07 -35.26
N GLU A 493 11.00 -3.89 -35.27
CA GLU A 493 12.33 -3.46 -34.88
C GLU A 493 12.78 -2.21 -35.64
N ALA A 494 13.47 -1.32 -34.92
CA ALA A 494 14.03 -0.08 -35.42
C ALA A 494 15.56 -0.07 -35.27
N GLU A 495 16.25 -0.03 -36.40
CA GLU A 495 17.72 -0.06 -36.46
C GLU A 495 18.33 1.36 -36.56
N PRO A 496 19.53 1.60 -35.98
CA PRO A 496 20.35 0.64 -35.25
C PRO A 496 19.91 0.50 -33.78
N ASN A 497 19.78 -0.73 -33.28
CA ASN A 497 19.52 -1.01 -31.86
C ASN A 497 20.63 -1.86 -31.21
N ASN A 498 21.86 -1.77 -31.73
CA ASN A 498 22.96 -2.70 -31.44
C ASN A 498 23.70 -2.51 -30.10
N SER A 499 23.23 -1.62 -29.23
CA SER A 499 23.86 -1.32 -27.93
C SER A 499 22.86 -0.72 -26.95
N ILE A 500 23.17 -0.75 -25.64
CA ILE A 500 22.37 -0.09 -24.58
C ILE A 500 22.04 1.37 -24.92
N THR A 501 22.98 2.14 -25.48
CA THR A 501 22.75 3.55 -25.86
C THR A 501 21.88 3.75 -27.10
N GLN A 502 21.67 2.67 -27.86
CA GLN A 502 20.87 2.64 -29.08
C GLN A 502 19.57 1.84 -28.88
N ALA A 503 19.30 1.37 -27.66
CA ALA A 503 18.19 0.47 -27.40
C ALA A 503 16.86 1.07 -27.85
N GLN A 504 16.01 0.26 -28.47
CA GLN A 504 14.68 0.67 -28.88
C GLN A 504 13.75 0.73 -27.65
N GLU A 505 13.13 1.88 -27.42
CA GLU A 505 12.22 2.13 -26.29
C GLU A 505 10.87 1.42 -26.47
N LEU A 506 10.42 0.73 -25.43
CA LEU A 506 9.16 -0.03 -25.41
C LEU A 506 8.05 0.63 -24.57
N ASP A 507 8.35 1.67 -23.79
CA ASP A 507 7.51 2.12 -22.67
C ASP A 507 6.10 2.57 -23.05
N SER A 508 5.96 3.30 -24.15
CA SER A 508 4.66 3.75 -24.62
C SER A 508 3.82 2.64 -25.27
N SER A 509 4.33 1.41 -25.35
CA SER A 509 3.75 0.33 -26.15
C SER A 509 3.13 -0.80 -25.33
N PHE A 510 3.34 -0.83 -24.01
CA PHE A 510 2.74 -1.83 -23.13
C PHE A 510 1.22 -1.64 -23.03
N SER A 511 0.45 -2.68 -23.38
CA SER A 511 -1.02 -2.63 -23.29
C SER A 511 -1.64 -3.98 -22.99
N ILE A 512 -2.72 -3.98 -22.21
CA ILE A 512 -3.56 -5.16 -21.99
C ILE A 512 -4.58 -5.37 -23.14
N ASN A 513 -4.81 -4.34 -23.97
CA ASN A 513 -5.75 -4.36 -25.10
C ASN A 513 -5.03 -4.44 -26.46
N SER A 514 -3.85 -5.05 -26.48
CA SER A 514 -3.09 -5.29 -27.70
C SER A 514 -3.94 -6.06 -28.74
N PRO A 515 -3.75 -5.86 -30.07
CA PRO A 515 -4.43 -6.64 -31.11
C PRO A 515 -4.30 -8.15 -30.94
N ASP A 516 -3.25 -8.57 -30.23
CA ASP A 516 -2.93 -9.96 -29.92
C ASP A 516 -3.47 -10.41 -28.54
N ALA A 517 -4.41 -9.70 -27.90
CA ALA A 517 -4.82 -9.98 -26.51
C ALA A 517 -5.42 -11.37 -26.27
N ALA A 518 -5.70 -12.13 -27.33
CA ALA A 518 -6.10 -13.54 -27.27
C ALA A 518 -5.06 -14.47 -27.93
N ASN A 519 -3.83 -14.01 -28.09
CA ASN A 519 -2.75 -14.77 -28.69
C ASN A 519 -2.32 -15.85 -27.69
N PRO A 520 -2.58 -17.14 -27.98
CA PRO A 520 -2.18 -18.23 -27.11
C PRO A 520 -0.66 -18.33 -26.97
N LEU A 521 0.12 -17.68 -27.83
CA LEU A 521 1.58 -17.66 -27.76
C LEU A 521 2.11 -16.64 -26.74
N VAL A 522 1.27 -15.84 -26.07
CA VAL A 522 1.71 -14.85 -25.08
C VAL A 522 1.23 -15.23 -23.69
N GLU A 523 2.18 -15.42 -22.76
CA GLU A 523 1.86 -15.74 -21.36
C GLU A 523 1.05 -14.60 -20.72
N PHE A 524 -0.18 -14.91 -20.30
CA PHE A 524 -1.08 -13.97 -19.63
C PHE A 524 -1.41 -12.69 -20.43
N SER A 525 -1.45 -12.75 -21.78
CA SER A 525 -1.80 -11.60 -22.66
C SER A 525 -3.12 -10.90 -22.33
N THR A 526 -4.04 -11.58 -21.66
CA THR A 526 -5.32 -11.00 -21.22
C THR A 526 -5.23 -10.27 -19.88
N ARG A 527 -4.13 -10.41 -19.12
CA ARG A 527 -4.01 -9.97 -17.73
C ARG A 527 -2.83 -9.03 -17.48
N ILE A 528 -1.69 -9.27 -18.13
CA ILE A 528 -0.45 -8.53 -17.89
C ILE A 528 -0.22 -7.61 -19.09
N PRO A 529 0.02 -6.29 -18.90
CA PRO A 529 0.41 -5.41 -19.99
C PRO A 529 1.66 -5.96 -20.68
N TYR A 530 1.60 -6.04 -22.00
CA TYR A 530 2.70 -6.59 -22.79
C TYR A 530 2.87 -5.82 -24.10
N VAL A 531 4.02 -6.05 -24.72
CA VAL A 531 4.34 -5.59 -26.07
C VAL A 531 4.94 -6.75 -26.86
N SER A 532 4.57 -6.84 -28.13
CA SER A 532 5.17 -7.77 -29.10
C SER A 532 6.02 -6.99 -30.10
N VAL A 533 7.25 -7.43 -30.30
CA VAL A 533 8.21 -6.85 -31.23
C VAL A 533 8.64 -7.90 -32.25
N TRP A 534 8.44 -7.62 -33.54
CA TRP A 534 9.00 -8.41 -34.63
C TRP A 534 10.43 -7.94 -34.91
N GLY A 535 11.39 -8.75 -34.43
CA GLY A 535 12.82 -8.53 -34.58
C GLY A 535 13.45 -9.37 -35.69
N THR A 536 14.57 -8.89 -36.21
CA THR A 536 15.32 -9.48 -37.32
C THR A 536 16.83 -9.28 -37.14
N GLY A 537 17.64 -10.28 -37.48
CA GLY A 537 19.09 -10.10 -37.53
C GLY A 537 19.53 -9.31 -38.76
N SER A 538 19.08 -8.07 -38.93
CA SER A 538 19.26 -7.31 -40.18
C SER A 538 20.71 -6.87 -40.44
N GLU A 539 21.54 -6.86 -39.39
CA GLU A 539 22.98 -6.60 -39.45
C GLU A 539 23.81 -7.85 -39.08
N PRO A 540 24.90 -8.15 -39.81
CA PRO A 540 25.69 -9.34 -39.54
C PRO A 540 26.45 -9.23 -38.20
N ALA A 541 26.06 -10.10 -37.26
CA ALA A 541 26.72 -10.36 -35.98
C ALA A 541 26.60 -9.26 -34.91
N THR A 542 25.45 -8.59 -34.85
CA THR A 542 25.09 -7.65 -33.76
C THR A 542 23.95 -8.22 -32.89
N SER A 543 23.88 -7.73 -31.65
CA SER A 543 22.81 -8.06 -30.71
C SER A 543 21.78 -6.95 -30.72
N ASP A 544 20.51 -7.30 -30.59
CA ASP A 544 19.44 -6.30 -30.59
C ASP A 544 19.15 -5.90 -29.14
N TYR A 545 19.07 -4.60 -28.88
CA TYR A 545 18.78 -4.05 -27.55
C TYR A 545 17.44 -3.32 -27.51
N TYR A 546 16.69 -3.58 -26.45
CA TYR A 546 15.42 -2.92 -26.16
C TYR A 546 15.47 -2.34 -24.75
N SER A 547 14.81 -1.22 -24.52
CA SER A 547 14.73 -0.58 -23.20
C SER A 547 13.30 -0.41 -22.74
N PHE A 548 13.10 -0.53 -21.44
CA PHE A 548 11.83 -0.24 -20.78
C PHE A 548 12.05 0.34 -19.38
N GLU A 549 11.08 1.07 -18.86
CA GLU A 549 11.02 1.69 -17.56
C GLU A 549 10.15 0.86 -16.62
N VAL A 550 10.64 0.71 -15.40
CA VAL A 550 9.92 0.10 -14.30
C VAL A 550 9.71 1.17 -13.25
N GLY A 551 8.45 1.58 -13.07
CA GLY A 551 8.08 2.58 -12.04
C GLY A 551 8.00 2.01 -10.63
N THR A 552 7.83 0.70 -10.48
CA THR A 552 7.52 0.05 -9.19
C THR A 552 8.51 -1.08 -8.90
N ALA A 553 9.22 -1.02 -7.76
CA ALA A 553 10.01 -2.15 -7.28
C ALA A 553 9.11 -3.38 -7.02
N GLY A 554 9.65 -4.58 -7.21
CA GLY A 554 8.90 -5.84 -7.20
C GLY A 554 8.18 -6.17 -8.52
N THR A 555 8.25 -5.30 -9.54
CA THR A 555 7.71 -5.61 -10.88
C THR A 555 8.45 -6.79 -11.47
N ARG A 556 7.72 -7.76 -12.02
CA ARG A 556 8.34 -8.89 -12.69
C ARG A 556 8.34 -8.66 -14.19
N ALA A 557 9.53 -8.60 -14.77
CA ALA A 557 9.73 -8.65 -16.21
C ALA A 557 9.64 -10.10 -16.67
N ILE A 558 8.74 -10.35 -17.62
CA ILE A 558 8.59 -11.63 -18.32
C ILE A 558 8.99 -11.35 -19.77
N ILE A 559 10.01 -12.05 -20.24
CA ILE A 559 10.57 -11.87 -21.57
C ILE A 559 10.53 -13.22 -22.25
N ASP A 560 9.75 -13.31 -23.31
CA ASP A 560 9.54 -14.53 -24.07
C ASP A 560 9.95 -14.30 -25.52
N ILE A 561 10.60 -15.29 -26.11
CA ILE A 561 10.99 -15.24 -27.51
C ILE A 561 10.45 -16.45 -28.24
N ASP A 562 9.57 -16.16 -29.20
CA ASP A 562 9.07 -17.15 -30.13
C ASP A 562 9.82 -17.11 -31.45
N THR A 563 10.05 -18.29 -32.01
CA THR A 563 10.55 -18.45 -33.37
C THR A 563 9.43 -18.96 -34.29
N PHE A 564 9.22 -18.30 -35.44
CA PHE A 564 8.23 -18.74 -36.43
C PHE A 564 8.70 -18.57 -37.87
N GLY A 565 8.07 -19.30 -38.79
CA GLY A 565 8.30 -19.17 -40.24
C GLY A 565 9.63 -19.78 -40.71
N ASN A 566 10.47 -18.99 -41.39
CA ASN A 566 11.69 -19.44 -42.07
C ASN A 566 12.90 -19.68 -41.14
N SER A 567 12.76 -19.45 -39.83
CA SER A 567 13.85 -19.56 -38.85
C SER A 567 13.59 -20.54 -37.70
N PRO A 568 13.06 -21.76 -37.93
CA PRO A 568 12.69 -22.70 -36.87
C PRO A 568 13.88 -23.29 -36.08
N ASN A 569 15.12 -22.87 -36.39
CA ASN A 569 16.35 -23.35 -35.75
C ASN A 569 17.13 -22.21 -35.08
N LEU A 570 16.50 -21.04 -34.84
CA LEU A 570 17.14 -19.95 -34.14
C LEU A 570 17.16 -20.27 -32.63
N ASP A 571 18.34 -20.56 -32.11
CA ASP A 571 18.62 -20.76 -30.67
C ASP A 571 18.99 -19.40 -30.07
N THR A 572 18.06 -18.79 -29.34
CA THR A 572 18.21 -17.44 -28.81
C THR A 572 18.82 -17.44 -27.41
N VAL A 573 19.40 -16.31 -27.01
CA VAL A 573 19.77 -16.01 -25.62
C VAL A 573 19.27 -14.63 -25.26
N VAL A 574 18.48 -14.56 -24.20
CA VAL A 574 17.98 -13.31 -23.62
C VAL A 574 18.81 -12.93 -22.40
N ARG A 575 19.17 -11.66 -22.30
CA ARG A 575 19.82 -11.07 -21.11
C ARG A 575 19.11 -9.80 -20.69
N LEU A 576 19.06 -9.56 -19.39
CA LEU A 576 18.49 -8.38 -18.77
C LEU A 576 19.58 -7.61 -18.01
N PHE A 577 19.63 -6.30 -18.21
CA PHE A 577 20.59 -5.39 -17.57
C PHE A 577 19.88 -4.24 -16.86
N ASP A 578 20.53 -3.69 -15.82
CA ASP A 578 20.11 -2.44 -15.18
C ASP A 578 20.61 -1.18 -15.92
N SER A 579 20.25 -0.01 -15.40
CA SER A 579 20.64 1.31 -15.94
C SER A 579 22.16 1.57 -15.96
N GLU A 580 22.94 0.83 -15.16
CA GLU A 580 24.40 0.94 -15.07
C GLU A 580 25.10 -0.04 -16.03
N GLY A 581 24.34 -0.92 -16.68
CA GLY A 581 24.83 -1.96 -17.58
C GLY A 581 25.26 -3.25 -16.87
N ASN A 582 24.88 -3.46 -15.61
CA ASN A 582 25.15 -4.70 -14.90
C ASN A 582 24.16 -5.78 -15.35
N LEU A 583 24.65 -7.00 -15.59
CA LEU A 583 23.81 -8.16 -15.93
C LEU A 583 23.03 -8.62 -14.70
N LEU A 584 21.70 -8.63 -14.81
CA LEU A 584 20.79 -9.06 -13.75
C LEU A 584 20.37 -10.52 -13.91
N ALA A 585 20.02 -10.91 -15.13
CA ALA A 585 19.59 -12.27 -15.43
C ALA A 585 19.83 -12.62 -16.91
N SER A 586 19.96 -13.91 -17.18
CA SER A 586 20.10 -14.43 -18.54
C SER A 586 19.50 -15.82 -18.65
N ASN A 587 18.82 -16.09 -19.76
CA ASN A 587 18.43 -17.45 -20.09
C ASN A 587 18.62 -17.72 -21.59
N GLN A 588 19.01 -18.96 -21.90
CA GLN A 588 19.14 -19.48 -23.25
C GLN A 588 18.00 -20.45 -23.57
N ASP A 589 17.80 -21.42 -22.67
CA ASP A 589 16.91 -22.55 -22.88
C ASP A 589 15.86 -22.56 -21.77
N ALA A 590 14.59 -22.65 -22.13
CA ALA A 590 13.50 -22.83 -21.19
C ALA A 590 12.66 -24.06 -21.53
N PRO A 591 12.06 -24.74 -20.54
CA PRO A 591 11.02 -25.73 -20.81
C PRO A 591 9.90 -25.10 -21.65
N ALA A 592 9.44 -25.81 -22.69
CA ALA A 592 8.35 -25.34 -23.56
C ALA A 592 7.04 -25.02 -22.81
N SER A 593 6.90 -25.46 -21.56
CA SER A 593 5.78 -25.12 -20.68
C SER A 593 5.80 -23.69 -20.12
N LEU A 594 6.87 -22.91 -20.32
CA LEU A 594 7.01 -21.55 -19.78
C LEU A 594 6.65 -20.43 -20.77
N GLY A 595 6.85 -20.59 -22.08
CA GLY A 595 6.55 -19.55 -23.10
C GLY A 595 5.23 -19.76 -23.85
N ALA A 596 4.17 -20.04 -23.10
CA ALA A 596 2.81 -20.26 -23.61
C ALA A 596 2.76 -21.27 -24.79
N PHE A 597 1.82 -21.14 -25.74
CA PHE A 597 1.75 -22.05 -26.90
C PHE A 597 2.81 -21.74 -27.99
N GLY A 598 3.62 -20.69 -27.78
CA GLY A 598 4.64 -20.15 -28.70
C GLY A 598 5.92 -20.96 -28.69
N SER A 599 6.35 -21.37 -27.50
CA SER A 599 7.51 -22.24 -27.32
C SER A 599 7.29 -23.62 -27.94
N GLN A 600 7.96 -23.92 -29.07
CA GLN A 600 7.83 -25.19 -29.79
C GLN A 600 8.93 -26.20 -29.38
N GLY A 601 9.87 -25.81 -28.52
CA GLY A 601 10.91 -26.71 -28.01
C GLY A 601 11.66 -26.17 -26.79
N ASN A 602 12.55 -26.99 -26.23
CA ASN A 602 13.36 -26.61 -25.05
C ASN A 602 14.51 -25.64 -25.38
N ASN A 603 14.60 -25.16 -26.62
CA ASN A 603 15.66 -24.26 -27.10
C ASN A 603 15.16 -22.80 -27.22
N ASP A 604 13.94 -22.54 -26.80
CA ASP A 604 13.35 -21.20 -26.82
C ASP A 604 13.76 -20.46 -25.53
N SER A 605 14.22 -19.22 -25.67
CA SER A 605 14.59 -18.39 -24.53
C SER A 605 13.35 -17.79 -23.86
N TYR A 606 13.18 -18.08 -22.59
CA TYR A 606 12.23 -17.41 -21.71
C TYR A 606 12.96 -16.92 -20.46
N LEU A 607 12.83 -15.63 -20.13
CA LEU A 607 13.47 -15.02 -18.97
C LEU A 607 12.43 -14.36 -18.08
N ARG A 608 12.50 -14.68 -16.79
CA ARG A 608 11.67 -14.05 -15.76
C ARG A 608 12.55 -13.45 -14.68
N HIS A 609 12.35 -12.18 -14.36
CA HIS A 609 13.16 -11.50 -13.36
C HIS A 609 12.34 -10.50 -12.54
N VAL A 610 12.53 -10.50 -11.21
CA VAL A 610 11.91 -9.52 -10.31
C VAL A 610 12.83 -8.30 -10.21
N ILE A 611 12.31 -7.16 -10.62
CA ILE A 611 13.00 -5.88 -10.63
C ILE A 611 12.91 -5.27 -9.24
N THR A 612 14.04 -5.12 -8.55
CA THR A 612 14.08 -4.72 -7.14
C THR A 612 14.17 -3.20 -6.92
N LEU A 613 14.42 -2.42 -7.97
CA LEU A 613 14.50 -0.96 -7.90
C LEU A 613 13.76 -0.33 -9.09
N PRO A 614 13.11 0.84 -8.93
CA PRO A 614 12.60 1.58 -10.07
C PRO A 614 13.75 2.10 -10.94
N GLY A 615 13.54 2.16 -12.25
CA GLY A 615 14.53 2.66 -13.20
C GLY A 615 14.36 2.12 -14.61
N THR A 616 15.33 2.44 -15.47
CA THR A 616 15.39 1.93 -16.85
C THR A 616 16.16 0.62 -16.90
N TYR A 617 15.64 -0.34 -17.65
CA TYR A 617 16.18 -1.68 -17.84
C TYR A 617 16.36 -1.99 -19.31
N PHE A 618 17.32 -2.88 -19.63
CA PHE A 618 17.69 -3.21 -20.99
C PHE A 618 17.62 -4.71 -21.25
N ILE A 619 16.97 -5.09 -22.34
CA ILE A 619 16.93 -6.45 -22.86
C ILE A 619 17.95 -6.54 -23.98
N GLN A 620 18.76 -7.60 -23.98
CA GLN A 620 19.59 -7.99 -25.11
C GLN A 620 19.09 -9.31 -25.67
N VAL A 621 18.87 -9.36 -26.99
CA VAL A 621 18.58 -10.58 -27.72
C VAL A 621 19.79 -10.97 -28.57
N THR A 622 20.21 -12.23 -28.48
CA THR A 622 21.35 -12.79 -29.24
C THR A 622 21.08 -14.21 -29.72
N GLN A 623 21.93 -14.71 -30.62
CA GLN A 623 21.97 -16.13 -30.97
C GLN A 623 23.02 -16.87 -30.16
N SER A 624 22.70 -18.07 -29.68
CA SER A 624 23.63 -18.93 -28.93
C SER A 624 24.89 -19.24 -29.73
N GLY A 625 26.05 -19.16 -29.07
CA GLY A 625 27.37 -19.39 -29.69
C GLY A 625 27.81 -18.36 -30.74
N SER A 626 27.06 -17.28 -30.92
CA SER A 626 27.34 -16.17 -31.85
C SER A 626 27.49 -14.83 -31.12
N VAL A 627 28.03 -13.82 -31.79
CA VAL A 627 28.09 -12.43 -31.29
C VAL A 627 26.77 -11.68 -31.56
N GLY A 628 25.88 -12.27 -32.36
CA GLY A 628 24.64 -11.65 -32.79
C GLY A 628 23.73 -12.57 -33.57
N ILE A 629 22.56 -12.08 -33.96
CA ILE A 629 21.57 -12.81 -34.75
C ILE A 629 22.01 -12.77 -36.23
N SER A 630 21.88 -13.88 -36.95
CA SER A 630 22.38 -13.97 -38.33
C SER A 630 21.39 -13.38 -39.36
N ASP A 631 21.95 -12.90 -40.48
CA ASP A 631 21.23 -12.21 -41.56
C ASP A 631 19.98 -12.99 -42.01
N SER A 632 18.83 -12.30 -42.02
CA SER A 632 17.50 -12.81 -42.42
C SER A 632 16.84 -13.81 -41.47
N GLN A 633 17.36 -13.99 -40.24
CA GLN A 633 16.61 -14.68 -39.17
C GLN A 633 15.65 -13.71 -38.49
N ALA A 634 14.48 -14.21 -38.11
CA ALA A 634 13.43 -13.43 -37.48
C ALA A 634 12.95 -14.10 -36.20
N TYR A 635 12.57 -13.28 -35.22
CA TYR A 635 12.03 -13.70 -33.93
C TYR A 635 10.91 -12.74 -33.51
N ASN A 636 10.10 -13.17 -32.55
CA ASN A 636 9.12 -12.32 -31.90
C ASN A 636 9.46 -12.21 -30.42
N LEU A 637 9.91 -11.02 -30.03
CA LEU A 637 10.16 -10.69 -28.65
C LEU A 637 8.86 -10.22 -28.02
N GLN A 638 8.44 -10.92 -26.99
CA GLN A 638 7.34 -10.53 -26.15
C GLN A 638 7.88 -10.07 -24.80
N VAL A 639 7.44 -8.91 -24.35
CA VAL A 639 7.83 -8.37 -23.04
C VAL A 639 6.57 -8.03 -22.28
N SER A 640 6.44 -8.58 -21.07
CA SER A 640 5.32 -8.32 -20.17
C SER A 640 5.83 -7.78 -18.84
N LEU A 641 5.15 -6.79 -18.30
CA LEU A 641 5.47 -6.19 -17.00
C LEU A 641 4.37 -6.53 -16.00
N ASP A 642 4.62 -7.54 -15.17
CA ASP A 642 3.75 -7.97 -14.09
C ASP A 642 3.99 -7.11 -12.85
N THR A 643 3.31 -5.97 -12.81
CA THR A 643 3.35 -5.04 -11.68
C THR A 643 2.39 -5.49 -10.58
N PRO A 644 2.85 -5.81 -9.37
CA PRO A 644 1.99 -6.29 -8.30
C PRO A 644 1.25 -5.13 -7.61
N LYS A 645 0.31 -4.46 -8.30
CA LYS A 645 -0.49 -3.39 -7.68
C LYS A 645 -1.85 -3.20 -8.36
N VAL A 646 -2.90 -3.10 -7.54
CA VAL A 646 -4.20 -2.54 -7.93
C VAL A 646 -4.20 -1.06 -7.52
N VAL A 647 -4.57 -0.16 -8.43
CA VAL A 647 -4.54 1.28 -8.20
C VAL A 647 -5.96 1.77 -7.91
N ALA A 648 -6.20 2.26 -6.69
CA ALA A 648 -7.40 3.01 -6.37
C ALA A 648 -7.31 4.45 -6.92
N SER A 649 -8.39 4.96 -7.49
CA SER A 649 -8.50 6.36 -7.90
C SER A 649 -8.75 7.25 -6.68
N VAL A 650 -7.70 7.55 -5.91
CA VAL A 650 -7.82 8.36 -4.69
C VAL A 650 -7.72 9.84 -5.02
N VAL A 651 -8.79 10.59 -4.74
CA VAL A 651 -8.79 12.06 -4.85
C VAL A 651 -8.67 12.65 -3.44
N ASN A 652 -7.54 13.26 -3.11
CA ASN A 652 -7.38 13.96 -1.83
C ASN A 652 -8.31 15.20 -1.73
N ALA A 653 -8.70 15.57 -0.51
CA ALA A 653 -9.52 16.76 -0.27
C ALA A 653 -8.75 18.09 -0.43
N GLY A 654 -7.42 18.03 -0.38
CA GLY A 654 -6.52 19.19 -0.39
C GLY A 654 -5.20 18.86 0.30
N SER A 655 -4.43 19.89 0.67
CA SER A 655 -3.20 19.77 1.46
C SER A 655 -3.45 19.67 2.97
N ALA A 656 -4.53 20.21 3.51
CA ALA A 656 -4.77 20.30 4.95
C ALA A 656 -4.84 18.92 5.64
N SER A 657 -4.39 18.85 6.90
CA SER A 657 -4.72 17.72 7.78
C SER A 657 -6.15 17.84 8.27
N GLY A 658 -6.88 16.72 8.34
CA GLY A 658 -8.27 16.84 8.71
C GLY A 658 -9.20 15.66 8.49
N MET A 659 -10.48 15.93 8.74
CA MET A 659 -11.60 15.05 8.46
C MET A 659 -12.50 15.71 7.41
N PHE A 660 -12.76 15.02 6.31
CA PHE A 660 -13.45 15.56 5.15
C PHE A 660 -14.59 14.63 4.73
N ALA A 661 -15.84 15.07 4.87
CA ALA A 661 -17.02 14.35 4.43
C ALA A 661 -17.70 15.09 3.28
N LYS A 662 -17.50 14.63 2.03
CA LYS A 662 -17.74 15.47 0.85
C LYS A 662 -18.48 14.78 -0.28
N THR A 663 -19.50 15.42 -0.82
CA THR A 663 -20.13 15.02 -2.09
C THR A 663 -19.72 15.96 -3.22
N GLN A 664 -19.26 15.43 -4.34
CA GLN A 664 -18.97 16.17 -5.58
C GLN A 664 -20.12 16.05 -6.59
N GLY A 665 -21.03 15.10 -6.40
CA GLY A 665 -22.21 14.92 -7.23
C GLY A 665 -23.47 15.59 -6.66
N THR A 666 -24.65 15.08 -7.01
CA THR A 666 -25.94 15.63 -6.58
C THR A 666 -26.43 15.10 -5.24
N GLY A 667 -25.76 14.08 -4.68
CA GLY A 667 -26.07 13.55 -3.35
C GLY A 667 -25.73 14.51 -2.22
N THR A 668 -26.15 14.21 -1.00
CA THR A 668 -25.87 15.01 0.21
C THR A 668 -24.51 14.70 0.83
N GLY A 669 -23.90 15.69 1.49
CA GLY A 669 -22.65 15.50 2.24
C GLY A 669 -22.81 14.53 3.42
N GLY A 670 -21.69 13.93 3.83
CA GLY A 670 -21.62 13.04 4.98
C GLY A 670 -21.51 13.82 6.29
N ASN A 671 -21.90 13.20 7.42
CA ASN A 671 -21.78 13.85 8.72
C ASN A 671 -20.44 13.55 9.38
N ILE A 672 -19.93 14.47 10.18
CA ILE A 672 -18.77 14.26 11.04
C ILE A 672 -19.20 14.32 12.50
N ASN A 673 -18.95 13.26 13.25
CA ASN A 673 -19.21 13.16 14.69
C ASN A 673 -17.90 12.89 15.42
N LEU A 674 -17.44 13.85 16.23
CA LEU A 674 -16.21 13.76 17.00
C LEU A 674 -16.51 13.90 18.49
N SER A 675 -16.15 12.89 19.28
CA SER A 675 -16.22 12.93 20.74
C SER A 675 -14.83 12.73 21.34
N THR A 676 -14.41 13.64 22.23
CA THR A 676 -13.12 13.54 22.92
C THR A 676 -13.06 14.32 24.24
N THR A 677 -12.01 14.15 25.06
CA THR A 677 -11.82 15.01 26.24
C THR A 677 -11.22 16.35 25.84
N ASN A 678 -10.22 16.38 24.96
CA ASN A 678 -9.60 17.60 24.47
C ASN A 678 -9.44 17.58 22.93
N LEU A 679 -9.79 18.68 22.28
CA LEU A 679 -9.57 18.89 20.85
C LEU A 679 -8.64 20.07 20.61
N ASP A 680 -7.51 19.82 19.93
CA ASP A 680 -6.61 20.85 19.42
C ASP A 680 -6.63 20.83 17.88
N LEU A 681 -6.95 21.98 17.27
CA LEU A 681 -6.98 22.21 15.81
C LEU A 681 -6.02 23.36 15.47
N SER A 682 -4.93 23.11 14.72
CA SER A 682 -3.96 24.16 14.44
C SER A 682 -3.33 24.14 13.06
N ASP A 683 -2.70 25.25 12.66
CA ASP A 683 -1.82 25.35 11.50
C ASP A 683 -2.48 24.86 10.19
N GLU A 684 -3.55 25.53 9.74
CA GLU A 684 -4.32 25.22 8.53
C GLU A 684 -5.12 23.90 8.58
N ALA A 685 -5.24 23.27 9.74
CA ALA A 685 -6.03 22.05 9.90
C ALA A 685 -7.54 22.30 9.68
N GLU A 686 -8.24 21.30 9.12
CA GLU A 686 -9.64 21.43 8.70
C GLU A 686 -10.53 20.26 9.16
N ILE A 687 -11.76 20.57 9.59
CA ILE A 687 -12.85 19.60 9.72
C ILE A 687 -13.99 20.10 8.83
N SER A 688 -14.36 19.35 7.79
CA SER A 688 -15.38 19.83 6.86
C SER A 688 -16.38 18.79 6.34
N ALA A 689 -17.63 19.22 6.24
CA ALA A 689 -18.73 18.44 5.70
C ALA A 689 -19.40 19.22 4.55
N GLN A 690 -19.08 18.87 3.31
CA GLN A 690 -19.34 19.71 2.13
C GLN A 690 -20.17 19.03 1.04
N ALA A 691 -20.87 19.83 0.26
CA ALA A 691 -21.54 19.42 -0.97
C ALA A 691 -21.20 20.35 -2.14
N LEU A 692 -20.21 19.96 -2.95
CA LEU A 692 -19.74 20.78 -4.07
C LEU A 692 -20.67 20.72 -5.29
N GLY A 693 -21.52 19.70 -5.41
CA GLY A 693 -22.55 19.64 -6.43
C GLY A 693 -23.85 20.32 -5.97
N GLN A 694 -25.00 19.69 -6.25
CA GLN A 694 -26.33 20.27 -5.98
C GLN A 694 -26.99 19.77 -4.68
N GLY A 695 -26.31 18.94 -3.90
CA GLY A 695 -26.87 18.41 -2.65
C GLY A 695 -26.70 19.32 -1.43
N ASN A 696 -27.38 18.96 -0.35
CA ASN A 696 -27.20 19.59 0.96
C ASN A 696 -25.83 19.24 1.55
N ALA A 697 -25.24 20.18 2.28
CA ALA A 697 -24.06 19.91 3.09
C ALA A 697 -24.37 18.93 4.24
N GLY A 698 -23.35 18.24 4.74
CA GLY A 698 -23.48 17.39 5.92
C GLY A 698 -23.36 18.19 7.22
N ASN A 699 -23.65 17.56 8.35
CA ASN A 699 -23.55 18.17 9.67
C ASN A 699 -22.25 17.81 10.38
N ILE A 700 -21.75 18.71 11.23
CA ILE A 700 -20.58 18.49 12.08
C ILE A 700 -21.01 18.60 13.55
N THR A 701 -20.80 17.54 14.33
CA THR A 701 -20.98 17.53 15.78
C THR A 701 -19.65 17.26 16.47
N ILE A 702 -19.23 18.19 17.32
CA ILE A 702 -18.01 18.08 18.14
C ILE A 702 -18.41 18.12 19.62
N GLU A 703 -18.01 17.11 20.37
CA GLU A 703 -18.20 17.00 21.81
C GLU A 703 -16.81 16.85 22.47
N ALA A 704 -16.23 17.97 22.93
CA ALA A 704 -14.96 18.00 23.64
C ALA A 704 -15.20 18.24 25.14
N LEU A 705 -15.05 17.23 25.99
CA LEU A 705 -15.53 17.28 27.38
C LEU A 705 -14.90 18.41 28.23
N GLU A 706 -13.64 18.77 27.97
CA GLU A 706 -12.92 19.81 28.72
C GLU A 706 -12.56 21.02 27.84
N LEU A 707 -11.68 20.88 26.86
CA LEU A 707 -11.17 22.01 26.07
C LEU A 707 -11.27 21.75 24.56
N PHE A 708 -11.80 22.74 23.84
CA PHE A 708 -11.58 22.90 22.40
C PHE A 708 -10.68 24.12 22.17
N SER A 709 -9.50 23.92 21.59
CA SER A 709 -8.55 24.96 21.23
C SER A 709 -8.31 24.96 19.71
N ALA A 710 -8.56 26.08 19.05
CA ALA A 710 -8.22 26.31 17.65
C ALA A 710 -7.17 27.42 17.52
N THR A 711 -6.20 27.26 16.64
CA THR A 711 -5.21 28.29 16.28
C THR A 711 -4.90 28.19 14.79
N ASP A 712 -5.45 29.10 13.99
CA ASP A 712 -5.40 29.03 12.52
C ASP A 712 -6.04 27.73 11.98
N GLY A 713 -7.21 27.35 12.52
CA GLY A 713 -7.89 26.10 12.21
C GLY A 713 -9.35 26.29 11.80
N ASN A 714 -9.84 25.44 10.89
CA ASN A 714 -11.11 25.63 10.19
C ASN A 714 -12.13 24.52 10.47
N ILE A 715 -13.39 24.91 10.73
CA ILE A 715 -14.55 24.01 10.80
C ILE A 715 -15.61 24.51 9.82
N ILE A 716 -15.88 23.72 8.77
CA ILE A 716 -16.64 24.20 7.62
C ILE A 716 -17.77 23.24 7.23
N THR A 717 -19.00 23.75 7.14
CA THR A 717 -20.03 23.10 6.32
C THR A 717 -20.37 24.00 5.14
N SER A 718 -20.39 23.47 3.92
CA SER A 718 -20.68 24.30 2.76
C SER A 718 -21.37 23.56 1.62
N THR A 719 -22.17 24.29 0.85
CA THR A 719 -22.75 23.79 -0.40
C THR A 719 -22.72 24.84 -1.50
N THR A 720 -22.64 24.38 -2.74
CA THR A 720 -22.65 25.28 -3.90
C THR A 720 -24.05 25.83 -4.18
N GLN A 721 -25.12 25.01 -4.05
CA GLN A 721 -26.43 25.31 -4.63
C GLN A 721 -27.66 25.00 -3.74
N SER A 722 -27.53 24.33 -2.59
CA SER A 722 -28.67 23.91 -1.76
C SER A 722 -28.54 24.34 -0.30
N ALA A 723 -29.07 23.58 0.66
CA ALA A 723 -29.05 23.96 2.08
C ALA A 723 -27.68 23.67 2.75
N GLY A 724 -27.22 24.64 3.54
CA GLY A 724 -26.05 24.50 4.42
C GLY A 724 -26.29 23.52 5.58
N GLY A 725 -25.20 23.04 6.16
CA GLY A 725 -25.21 22.05 7.24
C GLY A 725 -25.35 22.68 8.62
N GLU A 726 -25.52 21.84 9.64
CA GLU A 726 -25.44 22.26 11.04
C GLU A 726 -24.04 22.02 11.59
N ILE A 727 -23.47 23.02 12.26
CA ILE A 727 -22.28 22.86 13.12
C ILE A 727 -22.74 22.95 14.58
N LYS A 728 -22.50 21.90 15.34
CA LYS A 728 -22.79 21.82 16.77
C LYS A 728 -21.52 21.52 17.55
N ILE A 729 -21.14 22.43 18.45
CA ILE A 729 -19.95 22.28 19.30
C ILE A 729 -20.39 22.31 20.77
N ILE A 730 -19.98 21.30 21.52
CA ILE A 730 -20.16 21.19 22.97
C ILE A 730 -18.77 21.07 23.60
N ALA A 731 -18.37 22.04 24.40
CA ALA A 731 -17.16 21.94 25.19
C ALA A 731 -17.23 22.77 26.46
N LYS A 732 -16.53 22.38 27.53
CA LYS A 732 -16.51 23.19 28.76
C LYS A 732 -15.84 24.54 28.52
N ASP A 733 -14.68 24.57 27.88
CA ASP A 733 -13.99 25.80 27.44
C ASP A 733 -13.69 25.76 25.94
N ILE A 734 -13.88 26.89 25.25
CA ILE A 734 -13.51 27.07 23.84
C ILE A 734 -12.55 28.25 23.70
N ARG A 735 -11.45 28.05 22.96
CA ARG A 735 -10.44 29.06 22.66
C ARG A 735 -10.17 29.11 21.16
N LEU A 736 -10.48 30.22 20.52
CA LEU A 736 -10.17 30.50 19.11
C LEU A 736 -9.09 31.57 19.04
N ARG A 737 -8.05 31.36 18.22
CA ARG A 737 -6.90 32.25 18.09
C ARG A 737 -6.41 32.31 16.65
N GLY A 738 -5.64 33.35 16.33
CA GLY A 738 -5.11 33.54 14.98
C GLY A 738 -6.27 33.76 14.02
N ASP A 739 -6.34 32.93 12.99
CA ASP A 739 -7.32 32.93 11.90
C ASP A 739 -8.20 31.67 11.97
N SER A 740 -8.84 31.43 13.13
CA SER A 740 -9.64 30.21 13.33
C SER A 740 -11.11 30.44 12.99
N ASP A 741 -11.65 29.66 12.06
CA ASP A 741 -12.99 29.86 11.53
C ASP A 741 -13.97 28.73 11.84
N ILE A 742 -15.20 29.11 12.19
CA ILE A 742 -16.36 28.21 12.27
C ILE A 742 -17.42 28.72 11.31
N THR A 743 -17.55 28.07 10.15
CA THR A 743 -18.32 28.60 9.03
C THR A 743 -19.35 27.62 8.47
N THR A 744 -20.59 28.08 8.33
CA THR A 744 -21.58 27.45 7.44
C THR A 744 -21.83 28.37 6.24
N SER A 745 -21.84 27.83 5.02
CA SER A 745 -22.03 28.66 3.83
C SER A 745 -22.78 28.01 2.68
N VAL A 746 -23.56 28.83 1.97
CA VAL A 746 -24.23 28.49 0.71
C VAL A 746 -23.80 29.49 -0.35
N PHE A 747 -23.06 29.01 -1.37
CA PHE A 747 -22.53 29.89 -2.42
C PHE A 747 -23.61 30.49 -3.32
N SER A 748 -24.64 29.71 -3.66
CA SER A 748 -25.78 30.13 -4.47
C SER A 748 -27.03 29.30 -4.13
N GLY A 749 -28.22 29.78 -4.48
CA GLY A 749 -29.48 29.10 -4.16
C GLY A 749 -30.26 29.72 -3.00
N ALA A 750 -31.58 29.49 -2.98
CA ALA A 750 -32.53 30.17 -2.08
C ALA A 750 -32.69 29.50 -0.70
N ASP A 751 -31.95 28.41 -0.44
CA ASP A 751 -32.03 27.64 0.80
C ASP A 751 -31.31 28.33 1.97
N ASN A 752 -31.35 27.73 3.17
CA ASN A 752 -30.74 28.30 4.38
C ASN A 752 -29.22 28.08 4.43
N GLY A 753 -28.49 29.07 4.97
CA GLY A 753 -27.03 29.10 5.13
C GLY A 753 -26.41 28.05 6.07
N GLY A 754 -27.22 27.24 6.74
CA GLY A 754 -26.77 26.31 7.78
C GLY A 754 -26.75 26.96 9.16
N ASN A 755 -26.84 26.18 10.24
CA ASN A 755 -26.93 26.72 11.60
C ASN A 755 -25.67 26.42 12.41
N ILE A 756 -25.32 27.32 13.33
CA ILE A 756 -24.22 27.11 14.28
C ILE A 756 -24.77 27.13 15.71
N THR A 757 -24.50 26.07 16.47
CA THR A 757 -24.82 26.00 17.90
C THR A 757 -23.56 25.73 18.71
N ILE A 758 -23.22 26.66 19.60
CA ILE A 758 -22.08 26.54 20.51
C ILE A 758 -22.59 26.46 21.95
N THR A 759 -22.26 25.38 22.66
CA THR A 759 -22.58 25.18 24.08
C THR A 759 -21.29 25.07 24.87
N THR A 760 -21.04 26.05 25.75
CA THR A 760 -19.80 26.11 26.54
C THR A 760 -19.93 26.93 27.82
N ASP A 761 -19.06 26.70 28.80
CA ASP A 761 -18.99 27.55 30.01
C ASP A 761 -18.20 28.84 29.72
N SER A 762 -17.21 28.79 28.83
CA SER A 762 -16.49 29.99 28.37
C SER A 762 -16.05 29.91 26.92
N LEU A 763 -16.33 30.97 26.14
CA LEU A 763 -15.82 31.15 24.78
C LEU A 763 -14.88 32.35 24.73
N ILE A 764 -13.65 32.12 24.30
CA ILE A 764 -12.64 33.17 24.10
C ILE A 764 -12.19 33.14 22.64
N ALA A 765 -12.39 34.23 21.92
CA ALA A 765 -11.95 34.41 20.54
C ALA A 765 -11.00 35.62 20.44
N PHE A 766 -9.86 35.46 19.77
CA PHE A 766 -8.82 36.47 19.62
C PHE A 766 -8.37 36.61 18.18
N ALA A 767 -7.70 37.72 17.88
CA ALA A 767 -7.17 38.05 16.56
C ALA A 767 -8.30 38.07 15.51
N ASP A 768 -8.24 37.20 14.51
CA ASP A 768 -9.08 37.17 13.31
C ASP A 768 -10.02 35.97 13.28
N SER A 769 -10.33 35.42 14.46
CA SER A 769 -11.14 34.19 14.54
C SER A 769 -12.62 34.48 14.37
N ASP A 770 -13.26 33.84 13.39
CA ASP A 770 -14.62 34.15 12.98
C ASP A 770 -15.65 33.02 13.20
N ILE A 771 -16.91 33.41 13.38
CA ILE A 771 -18.06 32.49 13.50
C ILE A 771 -19.17 32.95 12.58
N LEU A 772 -19.33 32.28 11.44
CA LEU A 772 -20.08 32.83 10.31
C LEU A 772 -21.09 31.85 9.71
N ALA A 773 -22.30 32.31 9.42
CA ALA A 773 -23.38 31.47 8.88
C ALA A 773 -24.11 32.16 7.71
N PHE A 774 -23.68 31.88 6.48
CA PHE A 774 -24.04 32.67 5.29
C PHE A 774 -24.84 31.93 4.23
N ALA A 775 -25.71 32.68 3.54
CA ALA A 775 -26.28 32.26 2.26
C ALA A 775 -26.40 33.44 1.30
N ARG A 776 -25.74 33.37 0.14
CA ARG A 776 -25.71 34.50 -0.82
C ARG A 776 -27.10 34.86 -1.35
N ASP A 777 -27.84 33.87 -1.85
CA ASP A 777 -29.13 34.07 -2.52
C ASP A 777 -30.34 33.67 -1.61
N GLY A 778 -30.06 33.12 -0.42
CA GLY A 778 -31.05 32.54 0.51
C GLY A 778 -31.06 33.21 1.88
N ARG A 779 -31.69 32.56 2.87
CA ARG A 779 -31.67 33.05 4.26
C ARG A 779 -30.35 32.66 4.93
N GLY A 780 -29.67 33.62 5.56
CA GLY A 780 -28.52 33.33 6.43
C GLY A 780 -28.86 32.37 7.57
N GLY A 781 -27.82 31.81 8.18
CA GLY A 781 -27.94 30.80 9.22
C GLY A 781 -28.26 31.33 10.61
N ASP A 782 -28.92 30.53 11.46
CA ASP A 782 -29.07 30.91 12.87
C ASP A 782 -27.80 30.54 13.66
N ILE A 783 -27.28 31.51 14.42
CA ILE A 783 -26.12 31.32 15.31
C ILE A 783 -26.59 31.40 16.76
N THR A 784 -26.48 30.30 17.49
CA THR A 784 -26.94 30.17 18.87
C THR A 784 -25.79 29.90 19.82
N PHE A 785 -25.58 30.84 20.74
CA PHE A 785 -24.64 30.70 21.85
C PHE A 785 -25.39 30.27 23.12
N LYS A 786 -24.93 29.18 23.73
CA LYS A 786 -25.33 28.74 25.06
C LYS A 786 -24.09 28.81 25.96
N THR A 787 -23.69 30.04 26.27
CA THR A 787 -22.55 30.32 27.16
C THR A 787 -22.85 31.48 28.10
N PRO A 788 -22.42 31.41 29.38
CA PRO A 788 -22.48 32.54 30.28
C PRO A 788 -21.37 33.58 30.00
N ILE A 789 -20.29 33.22 29.30
CA ILE A 789 -19.09 34.06 29.12
C ILE A 789 -18.62 34.02 27.66
N PHE A 790 -18.48 35.20 27.04
CA PHE A 790 -17.88 35.39 25.71
C PHE A 790 -16.89 36.57 25.71
N PHE A 791 -15.63 36.33 25.40
CA PHE A 791 -14.62 37.38 25.18
C PHE A 791 -14.15 37.37 23.73
N GLY A 792 -14.50 38.41 22.96
CA GLY A 792 -14.01 38.62 21.58
C GLY A 792 -13.15 39.87 21.48
N PHE A 793 -11.91 39.76 20.99
CA PHE A 793 -11.05 40.93 20.79
C PHE A 793 -11.54 41.78 19.62
N ALA A 794 -11.74 43.08 19.88
CA ALA A 794 -12.23 44.04 18.89
C ALA A 794 -13.53 43.62 18.18
N PHE A 795 -14.31 42.72 18.80
CA PHE A 795 -15.56 42.21 18.24
C PHE A 795 -16.53 43.36 17.94
N ARG A 796 -17.04 43.41 16.71
CA ARG A 796 -18.19 44.26 16.37
C ARG A 796 -19.18 43.43 15.56
N PRO A 797 -20.47 43.42 15.92
CA PRO A 797 -21.49 42.80 15.08
C PRO A 797 -21.42 43.38 13.66
N ALA A 798 -21.21 42.53 12.67
CA ALA A 798 -21.18 42.96 11.29
C ALA A 798 -22.62 43.24 10.80
N PRO A 799 -22.87 44.33 10.03
CA PRO A 799 -24.21 44.67 9.58
C PRO A 799 -24.84 43.58 8.69
N PRO A 800 -26.19 43.46 8.70
CA PRO A 800 -26.97 42.81 7.64
C PRO A 800 -26.46 43.08 6.22
N GLY A 801 -26.29 42.03 5.42
CA GLY A 801 -25.88 42.14 4.01
C GLY A 801 -24.42 42.54 3.79
N THR A 802 -23.56 42.39 4.79
CA THR A 802 -22.10 42.54 4.64
C THR A 802 -21.55 41.44 3.74
N ASP A 803 -20.61 41.79 2.86
CA ASP A 803 -19.91 40.82 2.03
C ASP A 803 -19.04 39.92 2.91
N PRO A 804 -19.28 38.58 2.94
CA PRO A 804 -18.50 37.64 3.75
C PRO A 804 -17.00 37.74 3.53
N ALA A 805 -16.57 38.02 2.31
CA ALA A 805 -15.14 38.10 1.96
C ALA A 805 -14.42 39.31 2.60
N THR A 806 -15.14 40.19 3.29
CA THR A 806 -14.58 41.34 4.02
C THR A 806 -14.46 41.12 5.53
N LEU A 807 -14.99 39.99 6.01
CA LEU A 807 -14.98 39.62 7.42
C LEU A 807 -13.73 38.81 7.74
N ASP A 808 -13.31 37.96 6.81
CA ASP A 808 -12.03 37.25 6.87
C ASP A 808 -10.83 38.19 6.64
N ASN A 809 -9.69 37.90 7.30
CA ASN A 809 -8.41 38.59 7.15
C ASN A 809 -8.44 40.10 7.50
N ASN A 810 -9.24 40.51 8.49
CA ASN A 810 -9.42 41.90 8.89
C ASN A 810 -8.92 42.22 10.31
N ASN A 811 -8.22 41.28 10.94
CA ASN A 811 -7.62 41.29 12.27
C ASN A 811 -8.62 41.55 13.42
N ARG A 812 -9.84 41.03 13.33
CA ARG A 812 -10.86 41.13 14.39
C ARG A 812 -11.75 39.90 14.39
N VAL A 813 -12.35 39.62 15.55
CA VAL A 813 -13.37 38.59 15.68
C VAL A 813 -14.67 39.09 15.05
N ASP A 814 -15.22 38.34 14.11
CA ASP A 814 -16.51 38.61 13.49
C ASP A 814 -17.53 37.48 13.71
N ILE A 815 -18.78 37.89 14.00
CA ILE A 815 -19.93 36.99 14.11
C ILE A 815 -21.02 37.51 13.19
N ASN A 816 -21.38 36.72 12.18
CA ASN A 816 -22.30 37.18 11.14
C ASN A 816 -23.20 36.04 10.61
N ALA A 817 -24.48 36.36 10.43
CA ALA A 817 -25.54 35.46 9.96
C ALA A 817 -26.22 35.97 8.66
N SER A 818 -25.49 36.67 7.79
CA SER A 818 -26.09 37.41 6.66
C SER A 818 -26.56 36.51 5.53
N GLY A 819 -27.59 36.98 4.82
CA GLY A 819 -27.98 36.45 3.52
C GLY A 819 -28.92 37.41 2.78
N ALA A 820 -29.62 36.93 1.76
CA ALA A 820 -30.71 37.69 1.13
C ALA A 820 -31.81 38.06 2.16
N THR A 821 -31.97 37.21 3.16
CA THR A 821 -32.61 37.54 4.44
C THR A 821 -31.69 37.08 5.56
N ASP A 822 -31.48 37.90 6.59
CA ASP A 822 -30.54 37.53 7.65
C ASP A 822 -31.09 36.41 8.55
N GLY A 823 -30.19 35.60 9.07
CA GLY A 823 -30.42 34.70 10.19
C GLY A 823 -30.45 35.45 11.53
N VAL A 824 -30.67 34.71 12.61
CA VAL A 824 -30.74 35.24 13.97
C VAL A 824 -29.48 34.86 14.74
N ILE A 825 -28.83 35.87 15.32
CA ILE A 825 -27.75 35.67 16.30
C ILE A 825 -28.37 35.82 17.69
N GLN A 826 -28.24 34.78 18.53
CA GLN A 826 -28.86 34.75 19.85
C GLN A 826 -27.94 34.15 20.93
N GLY A 827 -28.16 34.59 22.17
CA GLY A 827 -27.48 34.04 23.35
C GLY A 827 -26.04 34.54 23.58
N LEU A 828 -25.58 35.54 22.81
CA LEU A 828 -24.34 36.26 23.13
C LEU A 828 -24.52 37.00 24.47
N PRO A 829 -23.71 36.70 25.50
CA PRO A 829 -23.82 37.36 26.79
C PRO A 829 -23.40 38.83 26.68
N ASN A 830 -24.20 39.71 27.29
CA ASN A 830 -23.84 41.12 27.40
C ASN A 830 -22.82 41.30 28.55
N LEU A 831 -21.59 41.72 28.21
CA LEU A 831 -20.52 42.00 29.15
C LEU A 831 -20.34 43.50 29.50
N ASP A 832 -21.31 44.37 29.17
CA ASP A 832 -21.30 45.80 29.52
C ASP A 832 -21.08 46.02 31.04
N PHE A 833 -21.43 45.03 31.87
CA PHE A 833 -21.20 45.06 33.31
C PHE A 833 -19.73 44.89 33.71
N ILE A 834 -18.89 44.26 32.87
CA ILE A 834 -17.45 44.07 33.09
C ILE A 834 -16.69 45.32 32.64
N GLU A 835 -16.99 45.88 31.46
CA GLU A 835 -16.31 47.09 30.96
C GLU A 835 -16.42 48.28 31.92
N ASN A 836 -17.53 48.40 32.63
CA ASN A 836 -17.76 49.46 33.62
C ASN A 836 -17.25 49.12 35.04
N SER A 837 -16.69 47.93 35.24
CA SER A 837 -16.25 47.41 36.55
C SER A 837 -14.76 47.03 36.58
N LEU A 838 -14.10 47.02 35.41
CA LEU A 838 -12.64 46.98 35.30
C LEU A 838 -12.09 48.33 35.77
N THR A 839 -11.79 48.41 37.06
CA THR A 839 -11.02 49.51 37.62
C THR A 839 -9.61 49.42 37.05
N GLU A 840 -9.19 50.46 36.33
CA GLU A 840 -7.78 50.63 35.98
C GLU A 840 -6.97 50.51 37.28
N LEU A 841 -6.01 49.57 37.32
CA LEU A 841 -5.14 49.43 38.47
C LEU A 841 -4.45 50.78 38.69
N PRO A 842 -4.58 51.42 39.88
CA PRO A 842 -4.03 52.75 40.09
C PRO A 842 -2.53 52.73 39.78
N ASP A 843 -2.07 53.64 38.91
CA ASP A 843 -0.66 53.73 38.51
C ASP A 843 0.29 53.92 39.70
N ASN A 844 -0.22 54.34 40.85
CA ASN A 844 0.55 54.54 42.08
C ASN A 844 -0.12 53.85 43.27
N LEU A 845 0.35 52.64 43.63
CA LEU A 845 0.01 52.03 44.93
C LEU A 845 0.89 52.57 46.09
N ILE A 846 1.84 53.46 45.79
CA ILE A 846 2.64 54.19 46.79
C ILE A 846 2.80 55.64 46.32
N ASP A 847 2.09 56.55 46.97
CA ASP A 847 2.38 57.98 46.91
C ASP A 847 3.63 58.26 47.77
N THR A 848 4.78 58.39 47.11
CA THR A 848 6.06 58.66 47.79
C THR A 848 6.17 60.08 48.35
N ASP A 849 5.30 61.01 47.93
CA ASP A 849 5.20 62.35 48.51
C ASP A 849 4.50 62.31 49.88
N ASN A 850 3.60 61.34 50.10
CA ASN A 850 2.95 61.09 51.40
C ASN A 850 3.82 60.30 52.40
N LEU A 851 4.92 59.66 51.95
CA LEU A 851 5.89 58.96 52.80
C LEU A 851 7.05 59.85 53.30
N LEU A 852 7.13 61.12 52.85
CA LEU A 852 8.27 62.01 53.11
C LEU A 852 7.96 63.33 53.84
N ALA A 853 6.78 63.49 54.43
CA ALA A 853 6.44 64.71 55.18
C ALA A 853 6.04 64.44 56.64
N ASN A 854 7.04 64.33 57.52
CA ASN A 854 7.14 64.97 58.85
C ASN A 854 8.23 64.31 59.72
N SER A 855 9.50 64.52 59.37
CA SER A 855 10.56 64.51 60.41
C SER A 855 11.69 65.46 60.03
N CYS A 856 12.03 66.35 60.95
CA CYS A 856 13.07 67.36 60.77
C CYS A 856 14.46 66.71 60.76
N ILE A 857 15.29 67.16 59.83
CA ILE A 857 16.72 66.85 59.76
C ILE A 857 17.43 67.41 61.00
N VAL A 858 17.98 66.53 61.84
CA VAL A 858 19.12 66.83 62.73
C VAL A 858 20.35 66.15 62.11
N ARG A 859 21.39 66.95 61.83
CA ARG A 859 22.67 66.44 61.35
C ARG A 859 23.47 65.88 62.52
N THR A 860 23.78 64.58 62.48
CA THR A 860 24.87 63.99 63.27
C THR A 860 25.72 63.08 62.39
N SER A 861 27.02 63.16 62.60
CA SER A 861 28.06 62.48 61.85
C SER A 861 28.41 61.14 62.49
N GLU A 862 27.59 60.11 62.30
CA GLU A 862 27.97 58.73 62.56
C GLU A 862 27.39 57.83 61.46
N GLN A 863 28.21 56.85 61.05
CA GLN A 863 27.83 55.83 60.08
C GLN A 863 26.57 55.12 60.55
N GLU A 864 25.59 54.91 59.65
CA GLU A 864 24.84 53.65 59.56
C GLU A 864 23.84 53.61 58.40
N GLY A 865 23.68 52.40 57.86
CA GLY A 865 22.42 51.92 57.32
C GLY A 865 22.18 52.12 55.83
N GLN A 866 22.61 51.15 55.01
CA GLN A 866 22.02 50.96 53.68
C GLN A 866 20.83 49.99 53.82
N PHE A 867 19.60 50.48 53.58
CA PHE A 867 18.43 49.61 53.41
C PHE A 867 18.39 49.17 51.95
N ILE A 868 18.77 47.92 51.69
CA ILE A 868 18.65 47.29 50.38
C ILE A 868 17.37 46.47 50.37
N ILE A 869 16.40 46.86 49.54
CA ILE A 869 15.31 45.97 49.14
C ILE A 869 15.86 45.07 48.03
N THR A 870 16.34 43.88 48.40
CA THR A 870 16.57 42.80 47.41
C THR A 870 15.23 42.14 47.12
N GLY A 871 14.43 42.74 46.24
CA GLY A 871 13.25 42.09 45.68
C GLY A 871 13.69 40.83 44.92
N GLY A 872 13.38 39.67 45.49
CA GLY A 872 13.62 38.37 44.89
C GLY A 872 12.50 38.00 43.92
N GLY A 873 12.88 37.44 42.78
CA GLY A 873 11.96 36.77 41.85
C GLY A 873 11.50 37.67 40.69
N ASN A 874 12.15 37.50 39.53
CA ASN A 874 11.76 38.09 38.26
C ASN A 874 10.37 37.59 37.82
N LEU A 875 9.31 38.22 38.30
CA LEU A 875 8.03 38.24 37.62
C LEU A 875 7.77 39.69 37.20
N PRO A 876 7.50 39.97 35.90
CA PRO A 876 7.06 41.29 35.50
C PRO A 876 5.83 41.66 36.33
N THR A 877 5.81 42.88 36.85
CA THR A 877 4.75 43.35 37.77
C THR A 877 3.40 43.49 37.09
N ARG A 878 3.35 43.44 35.74
CA ARG A 878 2.14 43.44 34.91
C ARG A 878 2.32 42.56 33.67
N PRO A 879 1.24 41.92 33.17
CA PRO A 879 1.22 41.36 31.81
C PRO A 879 1.40 42.47 30.78
N GLY A 880 2.40 42.35 29.89
CA GLY A 880 2.66 43.31 28.80
C GLY A 880 3.83 44.28 29.04
N ASP A 881 4.40 44.36 30.24
CA ASP A 881 5.65 45.09 30.46
C ASP A 881 6.80 44.37 29.74
N ALA A 882 7.58 45.10 28.95
CA ALA A 882 8.74 44.54 28.27
C ALA A 882 9.73 43.98 29.31
N SER A 883 10.14 42.72 29.13
CA SER A 883 11.21 42.14 29.94
C SER A 883 12.48 42.95 29.70
N VAL A 884 12.85 43.80 30.66
CA VAL A 884 14.08 44.58 30.57
C VAL A 884 15.23 43.59 30.73
N SER A 885 15.92 43.33 29.61
CA SER A 885 17.12 42.51 29.58
C SER A 885 18.11 42.94 30.66
N ARG A 886 18.64 41.99 31.43
CA ARG A 886 19.69 42.25 32.45
C ARG A 886 21.03 42.67 31.84
N TYR A 887 21.15 42.69 30.52
CA TYR A 887 22.33 43.21 29.85
C TYR A 887 21.99 44.58 29.25
N PRO A 888 22.55 45.67 29.78
CA PRO A 888 22.45 46.96 29.13
C PRO A 888 23.09 46.82 27.75
N THR A 889 22.31 47.03 26.68
CA THR A 889 22.89 47.37 25.39
C THR A 889 23.46 48.76 25.56
N GLY A 890 24.71 48.83 26.03
CA GLY A 890 25.46 50.09 26.03
C GLY A 890 25.44 50.74 24.64
N GLU A 891 25.77 52.03 24.57
CA GLU A 891 25.82 52.78 23.31
C GLU A 891 26.44 51.95 22.19
N VAL A 892 25.75 51.85 21.05
CA VAL A 892 26.26 51.18 19.86
C VAL A 892 27.50 51.93 19.38
N ARG A 893 28.67 51.28 19.46
CA ARG A 893 29.95 51.87 19.08
C ARG A 893 30.38 51.37 17.70
N THR A 894 31.04 52.24 16.93
CA THR A 894 31.66 51.88 15.65
C THR A 894 32.99 51.17 15.89
N VAL A 895 33.30 50.15 15.09
CA VAL A 895 34.54 49.37 15.23
C VAL A 895 35.74 50.19 14.71
N PRO A 896 36.82 50.37 15.49
CA PRO A 896 38.04 51.04 15.01
C PRO A 896 38.69 50.26 13.87
N SER A 897 39.18 50.97 12.84
CA SER A 897 39.64 50.41 11.56
C SER A 897 41.01 49.73 11.57
N GLN A 898 41.61 49.41 12.72
CA GLN A 898 42.88 48.69 12.77
C GLN A 898 43.02 47.84 14.03
N SER A 899 43.09 46.51 13.87
CA SER A 899 44.17 45.63 14.36
C SER A 899 43.81 44.15 14.16
N ALA A 900 44.84 43.34 13.89
CA ALA A 900 44.76 41.96 13.43
C ALA A 900 44.18 40.97 14.44
N SER A 901 43.37 40.00 13.97
CA SER A 901 42.91 38.88 14.82
C SER A 901 43.16 37.54 14.13
N ARG A 902 43.75 36.58 14.86
CA ARG A 902 43.81 35.17 14.46
C ARG A 902 42.43 34.53 14.75
N PRO A 903 41.95 33.60 13.92
CA PRO A 903 40.69 32.89 14.17
C PRO A 903 40.77 31.99 15.42
N TRP A 904 39.67 31.92 16.16
CA TRP A 904 39.50 31.06 17.34
C TRP A 904 39.67 29.57 16.99
N GLN A 905 40.30 28.78 17.87
CA GLN A 905 40.50 27.34 17.69
C GLN A 905 39.92 26.53 18.85
N LYS A 906 39.53 25.28 18.56
CA LYS A 906 38.91 24.36 19.53
C LYS A 906 39.85 24.12 20.73
N GLY A 907 39.51 24.69 21.88
CA GLY A 907 40.31 24.67 23.11
C GLY A 907 40.59 26.07 23.69
N ASP A 908 40.42 27.13 22.89
CA ASP A 908 40.44 28.50 23.39
C ASP A 908 39.20 28.75 24.29
N PRO A 909 39.36 29.37 25.48
CA PRO A 909 38.27 29.53 26.43
C PRO A 909 37.12 30.36 25.83
N ILE A 910 35.89 29.90 26.04
CA ILE A 910 34.68 30.65 25.69
C ILE A 910 34.58 31.81 26.68
N VAL A 911 34.55 33.04 26.17
CA VAL A 911 34.44 34.25 26.99
C VAL A 911 33.22 35.04 26.55
N GLU A 912 32.48 35.57 27.52
CA GLU A 912 31.24 36.32 27.27
C GLU A 912 31.51 37.63 26.53
N ALA A 913 30.57 38.00 25.65
CA ALA A 913 30.60 39.26 24.93
C ALA A 913 30.33 40.43 25.88
N THR A 914 31.07 41.52 25.70
CA THR A 914 30.98 42.70 26.58
C THR A 914 30.31 43.90 25.93
N GLY A 915 29.92 43.82 24.64
CA GLY A 915 29.23 44.91 23.95
C GLY A 915 28.65 44.56 22.58
N VAL A 916 27.87 45.49 22.02
CA VAL A 916 27.29 45.42 20.66
C VAL A 916 27.94 46.49 19.79
N TYR A 917 28.39 46.09 18.60
CA TYR A 917 29.07 46.97 17.65
C TYR A 917 28.34 47.00 16.31
N GLN A 918 28.30 48.16 15.66
CA GLN A 918 27.76 48.28 14.31
C GLN A 918 28.88 48.29 13.28
N LEU A 919 28.80 47.36 12.33
CA LEU A 919 29.71 47.27 11.19
C LEU A 919 29.37 48.36 10.15
N PRO A 920 30.32 48.73 9.27
CA PRO A 920 30.09 49.74 8.23
C PRO A 920 28.92 49.45 7.28
N ASN A 921 28.48 48.20 7.17
CA ASN A 921 27.34 47.77 6.37
C ASN A 921 26.01 47.76 7.13
N GLY A 922 25.96 48.34 8.34
CA GLY A 922 24.76 48.47 9.15
C GLY A 922 24.42 47.26 10.02
N ARG A 923 25.12 46.12 9.85
CA ARG A 923 24.91 44.92 10.69
C ARG A 923 25.41 45.13 12.11
N LEU A 924 24.61 44.71 13.09
CA LEU A 924 24.97 44.66 14.50
C LEU A 924 25.63 43.32 14.82
N VAL A 925 26.74 43.35 15.57
CA VAL A 925 27.46 42.17 16.04
C VAL A 925 27.76 42.29 17.53
N MET A 926 27.60 41.20 18.27
CA MET A 926 28.03 41.11 19.67
C MET A 926 29.50 40.71 19.72
N GLY A 927 30.29 41.46 20.48
CA GLY A 927 31.73 41.25 20.57
C GLY A 927 32.31 41.73 21.89
N ARG A 928 33.60 41.49 22.07
CA ARG A 928 34.37 41.97 23.22
C ARG A 928 35.49 42.88 22.72
N GLU A 929 35.78 43.92 23.48
CA GLU A 929 36.95 44.78 23.24
C GLU A 929 38.22 43.97 23.54
N CYS A 930 39.01 43.71 22.50
CA CYS A 930 40.36 43.16 22.65
C CYS A 930 41.31 44.34 22.81
N SER A 931 41.94 44.48 23.98
CA SER A 931 43.00 45.46 24.23
C SER A 931 44.28 45.11 23.49
#